data_AF-D2VK52-F1
#
_entry.id   AF-D2VK52-F1
#
_cell.length_a   1.000
_cell.length_b   1.000
_cell.length_c   1.000
_cell.angle_alpha   90.00
_cell.angle_beta   90.00
_cell.angle_gamma   90.00
#
_symmetry.space_group_name_H-M   'P 1'
#
loop_
_entity.id
_entity.type
_entity.pdbx_description
1 polymer ?
#
loop_
_entity_poly.entity_id
_entity_poly.type
_entity_poly.pdbx_seq_one_letter_code
_entity_poly.pdbx_strand_id
1 'polypeptide(L)'
;MFDIAIASHTLVTTSTPYVLYCIAIKVDDIAEWSLERRYSQLRDLHTELSYYYQNLPDFPPKYWKGNFKEQKISERQTLLNQYFKTLTRRDDIFKPGMIPLFVLQFFSSPTPVKEAYQNTSIVIRKSSEKLIQNVLGESDKSAASPSSSNNKKEGSSGPRKSGASDLEYEKAINDWSVDDVASWILLLNHQYNSNNSIIQSKFTEVLKTESIDGSVLIYLTTRDFVKMGTRISVQTTPQVNSAVSDAFASVIIENILRVKEQQTESGLYRIDKRDEMNDEDEDYEDDRTPSYMTTTTTTTTAQANDDYDDDDDDDLKQDLIGTVVTGSTTSRSDTTSISTPTGQSFSGRICPEFNLDSELTKEEQESYSYCMKKIMNLKDPVPESIRRRLCQDLVIPQRFKFKYLNPSSIPQEVLMMNSRRKEGPYLKIKLIITELGEGFTHRTIRRLGSLVGHNEIKSSEFGLFHSSLIIGPVQLEWTDNSIVVPRKEKSSSKAVFAVDVCKIRGQENLNDVYDKLAHFCTFWNGHRLYVQKDTNCQHFVVELLKAIGVYNQFKKNIESTILGKYLNRLREYGTCEMSYIIPEHLAQRMLKECKDEISSQLKQLLQTSLKGKEIIFDSHCVLDEYYETVLRIEPTYFDLGDHKKEEELLKAYDRAFWLRRQSTKMANDPRVKPLHDPCPFDTNGGANTVKEGAFYLGDYAPEYPVPTTVLNQLKQQRRR
;
A
#
# COMPACT_ATOMS: atom_id res chain seq x y z
N MET A 1 -22.61 -26.61 5.24
CA MET A 1 -21.45 -27.16 5.93
C MET A 1 -20.46 -27.60 4.89
N PHE A 2 -19.22 -27.12 5.01
CA PHE A 2 -18.11 -27.58 4.17
C PHE A 2 -17.63 -28.93 4.69
N ASP A 3 -17.62 -29.92 3.82
CA ASP A 3 -16.94 -31.19 4.01
C ASP A 3 -15.77 -31.23 3.02
N ILE A 4 -14.54 -31.23 3.57
CA ILE A 4 -13.30 -31.11 2.80
C ILE A 4 -12.45 -32.34 3.12
N ALA A 5 -12.15 -33.12 2.10
CA ALA A 5 -11.34 -34.33 2.20
C ALA A 5 -10.30 -34.40 1.09
N ILE A 6 -9.11 -34.91 1.41
CA ILE A 6 -8.10 -35.31 0.44
C ILE A 6 -8.46 -36.70 -0.08
N ALA A 7 -9.05 -36.74 -1.27
CA ALA A 7 -9.55 -37.96 -1.91
C ALA A 7 -8.41 -38.84 -2.43
N SER A 8 -7.39 -38.24 -3.04
CA SER A 8 -6.24 -38.95 -3.60
C SER A 8 -5.01 -38.06 -3.67
N HIS A 9 -3.88 -38.63 -4.07
CA HIS A 9 -2.67 -37.88 -4.36
C HIS A 9 -1.99 -38.43 -5.63
N THR A 10 -1.15 -37.63 -6.26
CA THR A 10 -0.40 -37.99 -7.47
C THR A 10 1.01 -37.40 -7.40
N LEU A 11 2.03 -38.26 -7.55
CA LEU A 11 3.42 -37.85 -7.69
C LEU A 11 3.68 -37.43 -9.14
N VAL A 12 3.97 -36.16 -9.36
CA VAL A 12 4.30 -35.60 -10.67
C VAL A 12 5.81 -35.64 -10.86
N THR A 13 6.29 -36.44 -11.81
CA THR A 13 7.71 -36.66 -12.12
C THR A 13 8.22 -35.72 -13.21
N THR A 14 8.14 -34.41 -12.98
CA THR A 14 8.81 -33.38 -13.79
C THR A 14 10.28 -33.23 -13.42
N SER A 15 11.02 -32.31 -14.09
CA SER A 15 12.43 -31.98 -13.75
C SER A 15 12.65 -31.70 -12.27
N THR A 16 11.66 -31.11 -11.60
CA THR A 16 11.55 -31.04 -10.14
C THR A 16 10.29 -31.80 -9.69
N PRO A 17 10.41 -32.98 -9.04
CA PRO A 17 9.24 -33.77 -8.66
C PRO A 17 8.43 -33.09 -7.54
N TYR A 18 7.10 -33.25 -7.58
CA TYR A 18 6.20 -32.73 -6.54
C TYR A 18 4.95 -33.61 -6.40
N VAL A 19 4.23 -33.47 -5.28
CA VAL A 19 2.98 -34.20 -5.03
C VAL A 19 1.79 -33.24 -5.16
N LEU A 20 0.78 -33.65 -5.92
CA LEU A 20 -0.55 -33.04 -5.96
C LEU A 20 -1.50 -33.85 -5.09
N TYR A 21 -2.30 -33.15 -4.29
CA TYR A 21 -3.39 -33.70 -3.51
C TYR A 21 -4.70 -33.29 -4.18
N CYS A 22 -5.54 -34.28 -4.50
CA CYS A 22 -6.89 -34.05 -4.98
C CYS A 22 -7.81 -33.83 -3.78
N ILE A 23 -8.31 -32.62 -3.65
CA ILE A 23 -9.18 -32.17 -2.56
C ILE A 23 -10.61 -32.24 -3.06
N ALA A 24 -11.39 -33.16 -2.52
CA ALA A 24 -12.84 -33.22 -2.70
C ALA A 24 -13.50 -32.29 -1.69
N ILE A 25 -14.39 -31.42 -2.20
CA ILE A 25 -15.12 -30.45 -1.40
C ILE A 25 -16.60 -30.64 -1.69
N LYS A 26 -17.37 -30.85 -0.63
CA LYS A 26 -18.82 -30.89 -0.66
C LYS A 26 -19.36 -29.80 0.26
N VAL A 27 -20.33 -29.04 -0.22
CA VAL A 27 -21.00 -28.00 0.55
C VAL A 27 -22.47 -28.33 0.63
N ASP A 28 -22.89 -28.94 1.74
CA ASP A 28 -24.23 -29.51 1.93
C ASP A 28 -24.76 -30.21 0.66
N ASP A 29 -25.97 -29.88 0.25
CA ASP A 29 -26.63 -30.31 -0.99
C ASP A 29 -26.50 -29.25 -2.11
N ILE A 30 -25.60 -28.27 -1.95
CA ILE A 30 -25.43 -27.16 -2.90
C ILE A 30 -24.53 -27.58 -4.06
N ALA A 31 -23.33 -28.08 -3.74
CA ALA A 31 -22.34 -28.42 -4.75
C ALA A 31 -21.30 -29.41 -4.21
N GLU A 32 -20.75 -30.19 -5.13
CA GLU A 32 -19.61 -31.06 -4.92
C GLU A 32 -18.62 -30.85 -6.08
N TRP A 33 -17.35 -30.65 -5.76
CA TRP A 33 -16.30 -30.50 -6.76
C TRP A 33 -14.95 -30.96 -6.20
N SER A 34 -13.95 -31.05 -7.07
CA SER A 34 -12.58 -31.34 -6.65
C SER A 34 -11.57 -30.41 -7.30
N LEU A 35 -10.40 -30.31 -6.69
CA LEU A 35 -9.28 -29.53 -7.19
C LEU A 35 -7.95 -30.10 -6.72
N GLU A 36 -6.89 -29.81 -7.46
CA GLU A 36 -5.54 -30.27 -7.12
C GLU A 36 -4.71 -29.15 -6.50
N ARG A 37 -4.03 -29.44 -5.38
CA ARG A 37 -3.08 -28.53 -4.74
C ARG A 37 -1.83 -29.26 -4.29
N ARG A 38 -0.71 -28.56 -4.33
CA ARG A 38 0.54 -29.00 -3.70
C ARG A 38 0.46 -28.80 -2.19
N TYR A 39 1.24 -29.58 -1.45
CA TYR A 39 1.40 -29.40 0.00
C TYR A 39 1.76 -27.96 0.38
N SER A 40 2.66 -27.31 -0.37
CA SER A 40 3.05 -25.92 -0.11
C SER A 40 1.86 -24.96 -0.19
N GLN A 41 1.00 -25.12 -1.20
CA GLN A 41 -0.19 -24.27 -1.36
C GLN A 41 -1.19 -24.46 -0.20
N LEU A 42 -1.32 -25.68 0.34
CA LEU A 42 -2.15 -25.94 1.50
C LEU A 42 -1.57 -25.32 2.78
N ARG A 43 -0.23 -25.31 2.90
CA ARG A 43 0.46 -24.63 4.00
C ARG A 43 0.28 -23.12 3.91
N ASP A 44 0.37 -22.55 2.70
CA ASP A 44 0.15 -21.11 2.48
C ASP A 44 -1.26 -20.70 2.93
N LEU A 45 -2.29 -21.51 2.65
CA LEU A 45 -3.65 -21.29 3.18
C LEU A 45 -3.67 -21.28 4.72
N HIS A 46 -2.96 -22.21 5.36
CA HIS A 46 -2.89 -22.25 6.83
C HIS A 46 -2.21 -21.01 7.41
N THR A 47 -1.08 -20.59 6.82
CA THR A 47 -0.38 -19.35 7.20
C THR A 47 -1.28 -18.13 7.00
N GLU A 48 -2.02 -18.07 5.90
CA GLU A 48 -2.98 -16.99 5.66
C GLU A 48 -4.07 -16.97 6.74
N LEU A 49 -4.65 -18.14 7.06
CA LEU A 49 -5.62 -18.26 8.15
C LEU A 49 -5.03 -17.84 9.51
N SER A 50 -3.75 -18.13 9.80
CA SER A 50 -3.16 -17.82 11.11
C SER A 50 -3.01 -16.32 11.39
N TYR A 51 -2.97 -15.49 10.35
CA TYR A 51 -3.01 -14.03 10.53
C TYR A 51 -4.36 -13.53 11.04
N TYR A 52 -5.46 -14.21 10.70
CA TYR A 52 -6.82 -13.78 11.05
C TYR A 52 -7.41 -14.53 12.24
N TYR A 53 -6.97 -15.76 12.47
CA TYR A 53 -7.57 -16.67 13.43
C TYR A 53 -6.54 -17.24 14.40
N GLN A 54 -6.83 -17.12 15.69
CA GLN A 54 -6.04 -17.77 16.74
C GLN A 54 -6.43 -19.24 16.89
N ASN A 55 -5.54 -20.05 17.47
CA ASN A 55 -5.79 -21.45 17.85
C ASN A 55 -6.21 -22.37 16.69
N LEU A 56 -5.62 -22.18 15.50
CA LEU A 56 -5.86 -23.08 14.37
C LEU A 56 -5.41 -24.51 14.69
N PRO A 57 -6.03 -25.55 14.11
CA PRO A 57 -5.53 -26.91 14.24
C PRO A 57 -4.12 -27.01 13.67
N ASP A 58 -3.27 -27.82 14.30
CA ASP A 58 -1.88 -28.03 13.87
C ASP A 58 -1.82 -28.46 12.40
N PHE A 59 -1.01 -27.75 11.61
CA PHE A 59 -0.79 -28.11 10.23
C PHE A 59 0.18 -29.30 10.13
N PRO A 60 -0.06 -30.29 9.26
CA PRO A 60 0.83 -31.44 9.11
C PRO A 60 2.27 -31.00 8.84
N PRO A 61 3.30 -31.66 9.42
CA PRO A 61 4.69 -31.22 9.26
C PRO A 61 5.30 -31.58 7.90
N LYS A 62 6.33 -30.80 7.51
CA LYS A 62 7.15 -31.09 6.33
C LYS A 62 8.15 -32.20 6.67
N TYR A 63 8.27 -33.23 5.83
CA TYR A 63 9.29 -34.26 5.99
C TYR A 63 10.56 -33.85 5.26
N TRP A 64 11.68 -33.80 5.97
CA TRP A 64 12.96 -33.35 5.42
C TRP A 64 13.65 -34.45 4.60
N LYS A 65 13.33 -35.72 4.87
CA LYS A 65 13.85 -36.90 4.14
C LYS A 65 12.70 -37.79 3.69
N GLY A 66 12.78 -38.29 2.46
CA GLY A 66 11.79 -39.23 1.91
C GLY A 66 10.42 -38.63 1.62
N ASN A 67 10.36 -37.33 1.31
CA ASN A 67 9.11 -36.59 1.10
C ASN A 67 8.25 -37.13 -0.07
N PHE A 68 8.86 -37.91 -0.96
CA PHE A 68 8.22 -38.57 -2.10
C PHE A 68 8.02 -40.07 -1.92
N LYS A 69 8.33 -40.63 -0.74
CA LYS A 69 8.03 -42.04 -0.45
C LYS A 69 6.51 -42.16 -0.25
N GLU A 70 5.89 -43.11 -0.94
CA GLU A 70 4.45 -43.39 -0.88
C GLU A 70 3.91 -43.42 0.56
N GLN A 71 4.60 -44.13 1.45
CA GLN A 71 4.24 -44.19 2.87
C GLN A 71 4.13 -42.79 3.53
N LYS A 72 5.07 -41.88 3.23
CA LYS A 72 5.07 -40.50 3.77
C LYS A 72 4.03 -39.62 3.10
N ILE A 73 3.75 -39.84 1.82
CA ILE A 73 2.70 -39.12 1.11
C ILE A 73 1.33 -39.49 1.69
N SER A 74 1.09 -40.79 1.92
CA SER A 74 -0.13 -41.34 2.51
C SER A 74 -0.32 -40.93 3.97
N GLU A 75 0.75 -40.96 4.78
CA GLU A 75 0.75 -40.44 6.15
C GLU A 75 0.31 -38.95 6.17
N ARG A 76 0.90 -38.13 5.31
CA ARG A 76 0.53 -36.71 5.19
C ARG A 76 -0.89 -36.51 4.68
N GLN A 77 -1.37 -37.32 3.73
CA GLN A 77 -2.77 -37.27 3.29
C GLN A 77 -3.73 -37.49 4.46
N THR A 78 -3.40 -38.44 5.34
CA THR A 78 -4.20 -38.73 6.56
C THR A 78 -4.21 -37.52 7.50
N LEU A 79 -3.05 -36.91 7.75
CA LEU A 79 -2.94 -35.73 8.60
C LEU A 79 -3.66 -34.51 8.01
N LEU A 80 -3.59 -34.30 6.69
CA LEU A 80 -4.33 -33.23 6.01
C LEU A 80 -5.85 -33.42 6.09
N ASN A 81 -6.33 -34.66 5.97
CA ASN A 81 -7.74 -34.99 6.20
C ASN A 81 -8.18 -34.64 7.62
N GLN A 82 -7.35 -34.96 8.63
CA GLN A 82 -7.63 -34.61 10.02
C GLN A 82 -7.62 -33.09 10.26
N TYR A 83 -6.66 -32.38 9.64
CA TYR A 83 -6.58 -30.92 9.66
C TYR A 83 -7.87 -30.30 9.10
N PHE A 84 -8.29 -30.66 7.89
CA PHE A 84 -9.49 -30.10 7.26
C PHE A 84 -10.77 -30.45 8.02
N LYS A 85 -10.89 -31.69 8.51
CA LYS A 85 -12.03 -32.09 9.35
C LYS A 85 -12.15 -31.27 10.62
N THR A 86 -11.03 -30.84 11.20
CA THR A 86 -11.02 -29.98 12.40
C THR A 86 -11.29 -28.53 12.01
N LEU A 87 -10.69 -28.06 10.92
CA LEU A 87 -10.82 -26.70 10.42
C LEU A 87 -12.27 -26.39 10.00
N THR A 88 -12.96 -27.28 9.30
CA THR A 88 -14.34 -27.05 8.83
C THR A 88 -15.39 -27.04 9.94
N ARG A 89 -15.03 -27.50 11.15
CA ARG A 89 -15.87 -27.42 12.36
C ARG A 89 -15.78 -26.07 13.07
N ARG A 90 -14.87 -25.19 12.64
CA ARG A 90 -14.72 -23.85 13.20
C ARG A 90 -15.74 -22.90 12.60
N ASP A 91 -16.76 -22.55 13.39
CA ASP A 91 -17.80 -21.62 12.97
C ASP A 91 -17.25 -20.22 12.66
N ASP A 92 -16.19 -19.78 13.33
CA ASP A 92 -15.57 -18.48 13.05
C ASP A 92 -14.89 -18.40 11.67
N ILE A 93 -14.65 -19.55 11.02
CA ILE A 93 -14.07 -19.63 9.67
C ILE A 93 -15.11 -20.08 8.63
N PHE A 94 -15.95 -21.07 8.96
CA PHE A 94 -16.85 -21.75 8.01
C PHE A 94 -18.35 -21.47 8.20
N LYS A 95 -18.73 -20.51 9.04
CA LYS A 95 -20.14 -20.11 9.19
C LYS A 95 -20.65 -19.38 7.94
N PRO A 96 -21.87 -19.71 7.46
CA PRO A 96 -22.52 -18.98 6.38
C PRO A 96 -22.52 -17.46 6.62
N GLY A 97 -22.06 -16.70 5.62
CA GLY A 97 -21.93 -15.24 5.69
C GLY A 97 -20.67 -14.71 6.38
N MET A 98 -19.82 -15.58 6.95
CA MET A 98 -18.55 -15.20 7.60
C MET A 98 -17.32 -15.84 6.95
N ILE A 99 -17.50 -16.69 5.93
CA ILE A 99 -16.37 -17.32 5.25
C ILE A 99 -15.57 -16.26 4.50
N PRO A 100 -14.27 -16.09 4.82
CA PRO A 100 -13.44 -15.15 4.08
C PRO A 100 -13.40 -15.49 2.60
N LEU A 101 -13.45 -14.46 1.75
CA LEU A 101 -13.45 -14.64 0.30
C LEU A 101 -12.22 -15.40 -0.20
N PHE A 102 -11.06 -15.21 0.44
CA PHE A 102 -9.84 -15.94 0.08
C PHE A 102 -9.98 -17.45 0.31
N VAL A 103 -10.77 -17.90 1.29
CA VAL A 103 -11.05 -19.32 1.54
C VAL A 103 -11.90 -19.89 0.41
N LEU A 104 -12.99 -19.22 0.03
CA LEU A 104 -13.83 -19.62 -1.11
C LEU A 104 -13.04 -19.62 -2.43
N GLN A 105 -12.11 -18.69 -2.56
CA GLN A 105 -11.26 -18.55 -3.74
C GLN A 105 -10.17 -19.63 -3.80
N PHE A 106 -9.52 -19.92 -2.67
CA PHE A 106 -8.54 -21.00 -2.57
C PHE A 106 -9.14 -22.33 -3.03
N PHE A 107 -10.38 -22.58 -2.62
CA PHE A 107 -11.12 -23.77 -2.99
C PHE A 107 -11.80 -23.70 -4.36
N SER A 108 -11.56 -22.66 -5.17
CA SER A 108 -12.17 -22.49 -6.48
C SER A 108 -13.71 -22.68 -6.45
N SER A 109 -14.37 -22.20 -5.39
CA SER A 109 -15.78 -22.52 -5.14
C SER A 109 -16.67 -22.15 -6.35
N PRO A 110 -17.56 -23.07 -6.78
CA PRO A 110 -18.54 -22.80 -7.83
C PRO A 110 -19.43 -21.60 -7.50
N THR A 111 -19.98 -20.95 -8.53
CA THR A 111 -20.86 -19.78 -8.39
C THR A 111 -22.00 -20.00 -7.38
N PRO A 112 -22.73 -21.15 -7.37
CA PRO A 112 -23.80 -21.37 -6.39
C PRO A 112 -23.34 -21.31 -4.93
N VAL A 113 -22.11 -21.78 -4.64
CA VAL A 113 -21.54 -21.73 -3.28
C VAL A 113 -21.15 -20.31 -2.92
N LYS A 114 -20.52 -19.57 -3.85
CA LYS A 114 -20.16 -18.17 -3.65
C LYS A 114 -21.41 -17.33 -3.36
N GLU A 115 -22.48 -17.50 -4.13
CA GLU A 115 -23.74 -16.79 -3.93
C GLU A 115 -24.39 -17.13 -2.59
N ALA A 116 -24.44 -18.42 -2.21
CA ALA A 116 -25.03 -18.85 -0.95
C ALA A 116 -24.30 -18.32 0.30
N TYR A 117 -22.97 -18.14 0.20
CA TYR A 117 -22.13 -17.72 1.31
C TYR A 117 -21.79 -16.22 1.31
N GLN A 118 -21.96 -15.52 0.18
CA GLN A 118 -21.80 -14.06 0.08
C GLN A 118 -23.10 -13.28 0.37
N ASN A 119 -24.28 -13.89 0.16
CA ASN A 119 -25.58 -13.21 0.34
C ASN A 119 -26.32 -13.66 1.60
N THR A 120 -25.87 -13.24 2.79
CA THR A 120 -26.57 -13.53 4.06
C THR A 120 -27.94 -12.85 4.19
N SER A 121 -28.30 -11.91 3.30
CA SER A 121 -29.62 -11.27 3.28
C SER A 121 -30.79 -12.21 2.94
N ILE A 122 -30.53 -13.41 2.41
CA ILE A 122 -31.56 -14.38 2.00
C ILE A 122 -32.08 -15.22 3.19
N VAL A 123 -31.27 -15.45 4.22
CA VAL A 123 -31.67 -16.28 5.39
C VAL A 123 -32.49 -15.46 6.39
N ILE A 124 -32.22 -14.16 6.53
CA ILE A 124 -33.04 -13.24 7.34
C ILE A 124 -34.47 -13.14 6.78
N ARG A 125 -34.62 -13.24 5.44
CA ARG A 125 -35.91 -13.17 4.73
C ARG A 125 -36.94 -14.21 5.17
N LYS A 126 -36.53 -15.46 5.42
CA LYS A 126 -37.45 -16.54 5.82
C LYS A 126 -37.93 -16.43 7.28
N SER A 127 -37.16 -15.79 8.15
CA SER A 127 -37.58 -15.49 9.53
C SER A 127 -38.47 -14.26 9.60
N SER A 128 -38.21 -13.23 8.77
CA SER A 128 -39.08 -12.05 8.68
C SER A 128 -40.42 -12.33 8.00
N GLU A 129 -40.47 -13.24 7.01
CA GLU A 129 -41.73 -13.66 6.36
C GLU A 129 -42.67 -14.38 7.34
N LYS A 130 -42.13 -15.17 8.28
CA LYS A 130 -42.91 -15.78 9.38
C LYS A 130 -43.41 -14.76 10.40
N LEU A 131 -42.64 -13.70 10.66
CA LEU A 131 -43.04 -12.62 11.56
C LEU A 131 -44.14 -11.74 10.93
N ILE A 132 -44.04 -11.46 9.63
CA ILE A 132 -45.01 -10.67 8.87
C ILE A 132 -46.34 -11.41 8.68
N GLN A 133 -46.33 -12.73 8.50
CA GLN A 133 -47.57 -13.53 8.46
C GLN A 133 -48.31 -13.55 9.81
N ASN A 134 -47.59 -13.47 10.94
CA ASN A 134 -48.20 -13.37 12.26
C ASN A 134 -48.80 -11.98 12.54
N VAL A 135 -48.19 -10.92 12.02
CA VAL A 135 -48.67 -9.54 12.19
C VAL A 135 -49.86 -9.21 11.26
N LEU A 136 -49.89 -9.79 10.06
CA LEU A 136 -50.98 -9.56 9.10
C LEU A 136 -52.19 -10.50 9.30
N GLY A 137 -52.08 -11.52 10.15
CA GLY A 137 -53.17 -12.46 10.45
C GLY A 137 -54.22 -11.96 11.46
N GLU A 138 -53.97 -10.84 12.16
CA GLU A 138 -54.85 -10.36 13.24
C GLU A 138 -55.74 -9.16 12.86
N SER A 139 -55.62 -8.61 11.65
CA SER A 139 -56.27 -7.33 11.30
C SER A 139 -57.57 -7.40 10.49
N ASP A 140 -58.12 -8.60 10.21
CA ASP A 140 -59.35 -8.76 9.42
C ASP A 140 -60.55 -9.24 10.27
N LYS A 141 -60.92 -8.48 11.30
CA LYS A 141 -62.27 -8.52 11.90
C LYS A 141 -62.69 -7.15 12.46
N SER A 142 -63.17 -6.25 11.61
CA SER A 142 -64.36 -5.42 11.91
C SER A 142 -64.69 -4.50 10.73
N ALA A 143 -65.73 -4.91 9.99
CA ALA A 143 -66.42 -4.07 9.04
C ALA A 143 -67.54 -3.30 9.74
N ALA A 144 -67.69 -2.00 9.41
CA ALA A 144 -69.00 -1.35 9.21
C ALA A 144 -68.85 0.06 8.63
N SER A 145 -69.20 0.22 7.35
CA SER A 145 -69.74 1.44 6.72
C SER A 145 -71.11 1.81 7.35
N PRO A 146 -71.80 2.95 7.09
CA PRO A 146 -71.76 3.75 5.85
C PRO A 146 -72.10 5.28 5.90
N SER A 147 -71.96 5.91 4.72
CA SER A 147 -73.01 6.70 4.00
C SER A 147 -72.77 8.19 3.68
N SER A 148 -73.05 8.50 2.40
CA SER A 148 -73.60 9.74 1.82
C SER A 148 -72.68 10.99 1.76
N SER A 149 -72.75 11.93 0.82
CA SER A 149 -73.36 12.08 -0.51
C SER A 149 -72.92 13.46 -1.08
N ASN A 150 -72.96 13.59 -2.41
CA ASN A 150 -73.21 14.80 -3.23
C ASN A 150 -72.12 15.86 -3.55
N ASN A 151 -71.95 16.02 -4.89
CA ASN A 151 -71.85 17.23 -5.74
C ASN A 151 -70.76 18.28 -5.41
N LYS A 152 -70.01 18.85 -6.36
CA LYS A 152 -70.47 19.62 -7.53
C LYS A 152 -69.27 20.00 -8.44
N LYS A 153 -69.54 20.20 -9.73
CA LYS A 153 -68.64 20.72 -10.79
C LYS A 153 -68.12 22.13 -10.53
N GLU A 154 -66.90 22.42 -11.00
CA GLU A 154 -66.49 23.48 -11.96
C GLU A 154 -65.08 24.01 -11.69
N GLY A 155 -64.35 24.37 -12.75
CA GLY A 155 -63.25 25.33 -12.65
C GLY A 155 -61.95 24.90 -13.31
N SER A 156 -61.82 25.20 -14.60
CA SER A 156 -60.54 25.21 -15.30
C SER A 156 -59.64 26.35 -14.79
N SER A 157 -58.42 26.05 -14.39
CA SER A 157 -57.30 27.01 -14.39
C SER A 157 -56.00 26.24 -14.51
N GLY A 158 -55.25 26.48 -15.58
CA GLY A 158 -53.95 25.85 -15.83
C GLY A 158 -52.93 26.22 -14.76
N PRO A 159 -51.94 25.33 -14.48
CA PRO A 159 -50.93 25.64 -13.48
C PRO A 159 -49.90 26.62 -14.07
N ARG A 160 -49.88 27.81 -13.46
CA ARG A 160 -48.72 28.71 -13.42
C ARG A 160 -47.50 27.92 -12.95
N LYS A 161 -46.35 28.14 -13.59
CA LYS A 161 -45.04 27.77 -13.05
C LYS A 161 -44.84 28.51 -11.72
N SER A 162 -45.07 27.81 -10.62
CA SER A 162 -44.58 28.22 -9.31
C SER A 162 -43.05 28.17 -9.35
N GLY A 163 -42.41 29.28 -9.00
CA GLY A 163 -40.99 29.28 -8.69
C GLY A 163 -40.73 28.26 -7.60
N ALA A 164 -39.62 27.53 -7.73
CA ALA A 164 -39.13 26.65 -6.69
C ALA A 164 -38.91 27.50 -5.43
N SER A 165 -39.80 27.36 -4.44
CA SER A 165 -39.54 27.83 -3.10
C SER A 165 -38.32 27.08 -2.58
N ASP A 166 -37.32 27.80 -2.11
CA ASP A 166 -36.19 27.21 -1.40
C ASP A 166 -36.74 26.37 -0.24
N LEU A 167 -36.36 25.09 -0.25
CA LEU A 167 -36.78 24.08 0.71
C LEU A 167 -35.98 24.29 1.99
N GLU A 168 -36.47 25.16 2.86
CA GLU A 168 -35.99 25.24 4.24
C GLU A 168 -36.62 24.09 5.04
N TYR A 169 -35.78 23.11 5.40
CA TYR A 169 -36.13 22.15 6.45
C TYR A 169 -35.82 22.82 7.79
N GLU A 170 -36.83 22.91 8.68
CA GLU A 170 -36.69 23.59 9.97
C GLU A 170 -35.77 22.88 10.97
N LYS A 171 -35.35 21.64 10.69
CA LYS A 171 -34.46 20.86 11.58
C LYS A 171 -33.01 20.91 11.10
N ALA A 172 -32.09 21.18 12.02
CA ALA A 172 -30.66 21.01 11.78
C ALA A 172 -30.36 19.55 11.41
N ILE A 173 -29.37 19.30 10.56
CA ILE A 173 -28.97 17.94 10.13
C ILE A 173 -28.66 17.03 11.33
N ASN A 174 -28.18 17.61 12.43
CA ASN A 174 -27.90 16.88 13.67
C ASN A 174 -29.15 16.21 14.28
N ASP A 175 -30.35 16.67 13.92
CA ASP A 175 -31.64 16.17 14.43
C ASP A 175 -32.42 15.35 13.39
N TRP A 176 -31.78 15.04 12.24
CA TRP A 176 -32.43 14.24 11.19
C TRP A 176 -32.47 12.77 11.58
N SER A 177 -33.67 12.20 11.49
CA SER A 177 -33.87 10.76 11.54
C SER A 177 -33.54 10.10 10.18
N VAL A 178 -33.45 8.76 10.18
CA VAL A 178 -33.33 7.95 8.94
C VAL A 178 -34.45 8.31 7.95
N ASP A 179 -35.67 8.52 8.45
CA ASP A 179 -36.84 8.86 7.66
C ASP A 179 -36.75 10.27 7.07
N ASP A 180 -36.13 11.22 7.78
CA ASP A 180 -35.92 12.59 7.31
C ASP A 180 -34.93 12.61 6.12
N VAL A 181 -33.81 11.87 6.23
CA VAL A 181 -32.81 11.73 5.14
C VAL A 181 -33.43 11.03 3.93
N ALA A 182 -34.14 9.93 4.16
CA ALA A 182 -34.83 9.17 3.11
C ALA A 182 -35.85 10.03 2.36
N SER A 183 -36.68 10.76 3.10
CA SER A 183 -37.69 11.66 2.54
C SER A 183 -37.06 12.78 1.73
N TRP A 184 -35.94 13.33 2.19
CA TRP A 184 -35.23 14.40 1.48
C TRP A 184 -34.58 13.90 0.17
N ILE A 185 -33.94 12.73 0.19
CA ILE A 185 -33.36 12.13 -1.03
C ILE A 185 -34.48 11.81 -2.04
N LEU A 186 -35.61 11.27 -1.60
CA LEU A 186 -36.77 11.01 -2.46
C LEU A 186 -37.32 12.31 -3.06
N LEU A 187 -37.36 13.39 -2.29
CA LEU A 187 -37.79 14.71 -2.75
C LEU A 187 -36.84 15.27 -3.82
N LEU A 188 -35.52 15.24 -3.58
CA LEU A 188 -34.51 15.65 -4.57
C LEU A 188 -34.60 14.80 -5.84
N ASN A 189 -34.82 13.50 -5.69
CA ASN A 189 -34.96 12.58 -6.82
C ASN A 189 -36.18 12.90 -7.68
N HIS A 190 -37.32 13.20 -7.04
CA HIS A 190 -38.54 13.64 -7.70
C HIS A 190 -38.36 15.02 -8.37
N GLN A 191 -37.74 15.98 -7.70
CA GLN A 191 -37.56 17.35 -8.20
C GLN A 191 -36.59 17.42 -9.39
N TYR A 192 -35.53 16.62 -9.37
CA TYR A 192 -34.47 16.65 -10.37
C TYR A 192 -34.54 15.49 -11.38
N ASN A 193 -35.68 14.79 -11.47
CA ASN A 193 -35.93 13.69 -12.41
C ASN A 193 -34.78 12.67 -12.44
N SER A 194 -34.31 12.24 -11.27
CA SER A 194 -33.18 11.28 -11.16
C SER A 194 -31.85 11.77 -11.75
N ASN A 195 -31.64 13.08 -11.89
CA ASN A 195 -30.34 13.63 -12.27
C ASN A 195 -29.37 13.58 -11.08
N ASN A 196 -28.71 12.44 -10.96
CA ASN A 196 -27.77 12.08 -9.91
C ASN A 196 -26.66 13.12 -9.67
N SER A 197 -26.17 13.78 -10.72
CA SER A 197 -25.12 14.80 -10.58
C SER A 197 -25.61 16.03 -9.83
N ILE A 198 -26.86 16.44 -10.03
CA ILE A 198 -27.48 17.59 -9.37
C ILE A 198 -27.82 17.22 -7.93
N ILE A 199 -28.36 16.01 -7.69
CA ILE A 199 -28.68 15.51 -6.36
C ILE A 199 -27.40 15.44 -5.51
N GLN A 200 -26.31 14.90 -6.05
CA GLN A 200 -25.01 14.84 -5.36
C GLN A 200 -24.46 16.25 -5.08
N SER A 201 -24.57 17.18 -6.04
CA SER A 201 -24.14 18.56 -5.84
C SER A 201 -24.93 19.26 -4.72
N LYS A 202 -26.25 19.05 -4.66
CA LYS A 202 -27.12 19.63 -3.63
C LYS A 202 -26.86 19.03 -2.25
N PHE A 203 -26.63 17.71 -2.19
CA PHE A 203 -26.21 17.04 -0.96
C PHE A 203 -24.87 17.58 -0.44
N THR A 204 -23.90 17.79 -1.35
CA THR A 204 -22.59 18.37 -1.01
C THR A 204 -22.71 19.81 -0.51
N GLU A 205 -23.60 20.61 -1.10
CA GLU A 205 -23.85 21.99 -0.71
C GLU A 205 -24.37 22.07 0.74
N VAL A 206 -25.31 21.19 1.08
CA VAL A 206 -25.90 21.08 2.42
C VAL A 206 -24.90 20.59 3.49
N LEU A 207 -24.02 19.64 3.15
CA LEU A 207 -22.94 19.24 4.07
C LEU A 207 -21.94 20.38 4.34
N LYS A 208 -21.63 21.16 3.30
CA LYS A 208 -20.72 22.32 3.41
C LYS A 208 -21.29 23.43 4.28
N THR A 209 -22.59 23.70 4.19
CA THR A 209 -23.25 24.72 5.03
C THR A 209 -23.20 24.36 6.51
N GLU A 210 -23.19 23.07 6.84
CA GLU A 210 -23.07 22.56 8.21
C GLU A 210 -21.61 22.35 8.67
N SER A 211 -20.62 22.81 7.87
CA SER A 211 -19.19 22.63 8.15
C SER A 211 -18.76 21.16 8.31
N ILE A 212 -19.51 20.22 7.75
CA ILE A 212 -19.14 18.80 7.70
C ILE A 212 -18.25 18.60 6.48
N ASP A 213 -17.04 18.06 6.70
CA ASP A 213 -16.13 17.75 5.61
C ASP A 213 -16.78 16.75 4.65
N GLY A 214 -16.74 17.05 3.34
CA GLY A 214 -17.40 16.26 2.29
C GLY A 214 -16.77 14.87 2.07
N SER A 215 -15.85 14.45 2.93
CA SER A 215 -15.19 13.15 2.91
C SER A 215 -16.16 11.97 3.04
N VAL A 216 -17.33 12.16 3.65
CA VAL A 216 -18.47 11.20 3.62
C VAL A 216 -18.87 10.81 2.19
N LEU A 217 -18.75 11.73 1.22
CA LEU A 217 -19.16 11.50 -0.17
C LEU A 217 -18.11 10.73 -0.98
N ILE A 218 -16.88 10.57 -0.47
CA ILE A 218 -15.82 9.80 -1.13
C ILE A 218 -16.23 8.32 -1.26
N TYR A 219 -17.11 7.84 -0.37
CA TYR A 219 -17.63 6.49 -0.37
C TYR A 219 -18.84 6.27 -1.31
N LEU A 220 -19.37 7.33 -1.93
CA LEU A 220 -20.54 7.26 -2.83
C LEU A 220 -20.14 7.63 -4.26
N THR A 221 -20.12 6.65 -5.17
CA THR A 221 -19.77 6.88 -6.57
C THR A 221 -20.98 7.29 -7.40
N THR A 222 -20.76 7.97 -8.53
CA THR A 222 -21.82 8.25 -9.53
C THR A 222 -22.54 6.98 -9.98
N ARG A 223 -21.87 5.82 -9.93
CA ARG A 223 -22.45 4.50 -10.24
C ARG A 223 -23.42 4.00 -9.17
N ASP A 224 -23.21 4.36 -7.90
CA ASP A 224 -24.12 4.03 -6.80
C ASP A 224 -25.42 4.83 -6.93
N PHE A 225 -25.32 6.10 -7.34
CA PHE A 225 -26.46 6.91 -7.74
C PHE A 225 -27.17 6.38 -9.02
N VAL A 226 -26.43 5.84 -10.02
CA VAL A 226 -27.05 5.23 -11.22
C VAL A 226 -27.79 3.93 -10.89
N LYS A 227 -27.25 3.10 -9.98
CA LYS A 227 -27.94 1.91 -9.46
C LYS A 227 -29.21 2.26 -8.68
N MET A 228 -29.26 3.43 -8.02
CA MET A 228 -30.46 3.98 -7.39
C MET A 228 -31.52 4.37 -8.43
N GLY A 229 -31.14 5.14 -9.45
CA GLY A 229 -32.07 5.59 -10.49
C GLY A 229 -32.69 4.45 -11.31
N THR A 230 -31.93 3.37 -11.54
CA THR A 230 -32.42 2.17 -12.24
C THR A 230 -33.30 1.26 -11.38
N ARG A 231 -33.22 1.31 -10.04
CA ARG A 231 -34.07 0.49 -9.16
C ARG A 231 -35.38 1.17 -8.77
N ILE A 232 -35.39 2.49 -8.65
CA ILE A 232 -36.61 3.29 -8.39
C ILE A 232 -37.49 3.39 -9.65
N SER A 233 -36.91 3.21 -10.84
CA SER A 233 -37.59 3.24 -12.14
C SER A 233 -38.33 1.94 -12.51
N VAL A 234 -38.18 0.84 -11.76
CA VAL A 234 -38.87 -0.42 -12.07
C VAL A 234 -40.12 -0.52 -11.21
N GLN A 235 -41.28 -0.66 -11.87
CA GLN A 235 -42.62 -0.83 -11.27
C GLN A 235 -42.65 -1.99 -10.25
N THR A 236 -42.22 -1.73 -9.03
CA THR A 236 -42.31 -2.66 -7.90
C THR A 236 -42.99 -1.96 -6.73
N THR A 237 -43.66 -2.75 -5.90
CA THR A 237 -44.61 -2.32 -4.88
C THR A 237 -43.98 -1.39 -3.82
N PRO A 238 -44.77 -0.49 -3.18
CA PRO A 238 -44.28 0.53 -2.26
C PRO A 238 -43.38 0.02 -1.11
N GLN A 239 -43.58 -1.23 -0.67
CA GLN A 239 -42.81 -1.85 0.41
C GLN A 239 -41.35 -2.17 0.05
N VAL A 240 -41.02 -2.35 -1.25
CA VAL A 240 -39.64 -2.63 -1.69
C VAL A 240 -38.82 -1.34 -1.73
N ASN A 241 -39.48 -0.20 -1.97
CA ASN A 241 -38.83 1.11 -2.04
C ASN A 241 -38.47 1.67 -0.66
N SER A 242 -39.25 1.41 0.40
CA SER A 242 -38.89 1.89 1.75
C SER A 242 -37.69 1.13 2.31
N ALA A 243 -37.67 -0.20 2.23
CA ALA A 243 -36.59 -1.02 2.81
C ALA A 243 -35.20 -0.75 2.20
N VAL A 244 -35.14 -0.37 0.92
CA VAL A 244 -33.87 -0.01 0.24
C VAL A 244 -33.44 1.42 0.60
N SER A 245 -34.40 2.31 0.87
CA SER A 245 -34.14 3.67 1.34
C SER A 245 -33.61 3.68 2.78
N ASP A 246 -34.19 2.86 3.67
CA ASP A 246 -33.88 2.85 5.11
C ASP A 246 -32.47 2.28 5.39
N ALA A 247 -32.08 1.21 4.69
CA ALA A 247 -30.74 0.63 4.83
C ALA A 247 -29.64 1.57 4.31
N PHE A 248 -29.94 2.38 3.30
CA PHE A 248 -28.99 3.35 2.73
C PHE A 248 -28.87 4.62 3.58
N ALA A 249 -30.00 5.14 4.07
CA ALA A 249 -30.01 6.26 5.00
C ALA A 249 -29.26 5.90 6.30
N SER A 250 -29.37 4.65 6.77
CA SER A 250 -28.59 4.15 7.89
C SER A 250 -27.07 4.18 7.65
N VAL A 251 -26.61 3.77 6.46
CA VAL A 251 -25.18 3.78 6.09
C VAL A 251 -24.63 5.20 5.92
N ILE A 252 -25.43 6.13 5.39
CA ILE A 252 -25.03 7.55 5.29
C ILE A 252 -24.89 8.14 6.69
N ILE A 253 -25.87 7.93 7.58
CA ILE A 253 -25.84 8.44 8.95
C ILE A 253 -24.66 7.85 9.72
N GLU A 254 -24.42 6.54 9.61
CA GLU A 254 -23.30 5.87 10.28
C GLU A 254 -21.95 6.48 9.86
N ASN A 255 -21.77 6.78 8.56
CA ASN A 255 -20.55 7.42 8.07
C ASN A 255 -20.43 8.90 8.48
N ILE A 256 -21.54 9.65 8.52
CA ILE A 256 -21.55 11.03 9.04
C ILE A 256 -21.15 11.06 10.52
N LEU A 257 -21.73 10.17 11.32
CA LEU A 257 -21.42 10.05 12.75
C LEU A 257 -19.96 9.65 12.99
N ARG A 258 -19.43 8.71 12.19
CA ARG A 258 -18.04 8.24 12.28
C ARG A 258 -17.02 9.33 11.94
N VAL A 259 -17.26 10.14 10.89
CA VAL A 259 -16.38 11.26 10.54
C VAL A 259 -16.40 12.33 11.63
N LYS A 260 -17.55 12.56 12.26
CA LYS A 260 -17.70 13.50 13.38
C LYS A 260 -16.95 13.04 14.64
N GLU A 261 -17.01 11.75 14.96
CA GLU A 261 -16.24 11.16 16.07
C GLU A 261 -14.73 11.35 15.84
N GLN A 262 -14.24 11.08 14.63
CA GLN A 262 -12.83 11.30 14.25
C GLN A 262 -12.42 12.79 14.29
N GLN A 263 -13.32 13.71 13.91
CA GLN A 263 -13.06 15.15 14.00
C GLN A 263 -13.09 15.69 15.44
N THR A 264 -13.88 15.05 16.31
CA THR A 264 -13.95 15.38 17.74
C THR A 264 -12.71 14.88 18.47
N GLU A 265 -12.28 13.63 18.20
CA GLU A 265 -11.05 13.03 18.75
C GLU A 265 -9.77 13.76 18.32
N SER A 266 -9.76 14.33 17.11
CA SER A 266 -8.61 15.10 16.59
C SER A 266 -8.53 16.54 17.09
N GLY A 267 -9.49 17.00 17.92
CA GLY A 267 -9.52 18.36 18.46
C GLY A 267 -9.82 19.45 17.42
N LEU A 268 -10.20 19.07 16.20
CA LEU A 268 -10.53 19.97 15.09
C LEU A 268 -11.94 20.58 15.20
N TYR A 269 -12.77 20.08 16.12
CA TYR A 269 -14.13 20.56 16.36
C TYR A 269 -14.24 21.21 17.75
N ARG A 270 -14.12 22.54 17.82
CA ARG A 270 -14.59 23.34 18.97
C ARG A 270 -15.89 24.03 18.57
N ILE A 271 -16.98 23.68 19.25
CA ILE A 271 -18.22 24.45 19.17
C ILE A 271 -17.96 25.75 19.93
N ASP A 272 -17.73 26.84 19.21
CA ASP A 272 -17.82 28.19 19.78
C ASP A 272 -19.29 28.42 20.14
N LYS A 273 -19.65 28.14 21.39
CA LYS A 273 -20.86 28.71 21.97
C LYS A 273 -20.62 30.20 22.12
N ARG A 274 -21.14 30.96 21.16
CA ARG A 274 -21.40 32.39 21.32
C ARG A 274 -22.54 32.51 22.33
N ASP A 275 -22.19 32.81 23.58
CA ASP A 275 -23.11 33.41 24.54
C ASP A 275 -22.41 34.59 25.23
N GLU A 276 -23.28 35.51 25.62
CA GLU A 276 -23.04 36.93 25.83
C GLU A 276 -22.15 37.25 27.05
N MET A 277 -21.54 38.43 26.98
CA MET A 277 -20.82 39.09 28.06
C MET A 277 -21.60 39.06 29.38
N ASN A 278 -20.93 38.69 30.47
CA ASN A 278 -20.96 39.44 31.71
C ASN A 278 -19.74 39.11 32.58
N ASP A 279 -19.22 40.17 33.19
CA ASP A 279 -18.18 40.19 34.20
C ASP A 279 -18.62 39.46 35.47
N GLU A 280 -17.70 38.75 36.14
CA GLU A 280 -17.34 38.90 37.56
C GLU A 280 -16.39 37.78 38.01
N ASP A 281 -15.49 38.15 38.92
CA ASP A 281 -14.45 37.34 39.56
C ASP A 281 -15.00 36.12 40.33
N GLU A 282 -14.22 35.05 40.46
CA GLU A 282 -13.90 34.38 41.75
C GLU A 282 -13.06 33.10 41.56
N ASP A 283 -12.05 32.97 42.42
CA ASP A 283 -11.20 31.80 42.65
C ASP A 283 -12.00 30.57 43.09
N TYR A 284 -11.57 29.35 42.72
CA TYR A 284 -11.57 28.18 43.63
C TYR A 284 -10.70 27.04 43.06
N GLU A 285 -9.82 26.51 43.90
CA GLU A 285 -9.15 25.20 43.75
C GLU A 285 -10.17 24.05 43.86
N ASP A 286 -9.90 22.90 43.24
CA ASP A 286 -9.62 21.63 43.94
C ASP A 286 -9.79 20.37 43.04
N ASP A 287 -8.93 19.40 43.33
CA ASP A 287 -8.86 17.97 43.02
C ASP A 287 -9.82 17.30 42.03
N ARG A 288 -9.22 16.50 41.13
CA ARG A 288 -9.52 15.05 41.03
C ARG A 288 -8.52 14.30 40.13
N THR A 289 -7.87 13.33 40.76
CA THR A 289 -7.11 12.22 40.17
C THR A 289 -7.99 11.27 39.35
N PRO A 290 -7.46 10.61 38.29
CA PRO A 290 -8.10 9.43 37.72
C PRO A 290 -7.51 8.13 38.29
N SER A 291 -8.41 7.24 38.72
CA SER A 291 -8.13 5.88 39.18
C SER A 291 -7.82 4.92 38.04
N TYR A 292 -6.88 4.02 38.31
CA TYR A 292 -6.40 2.91 37.49
C TYR A 292 -7.49 1.91 37.07
N MET A 293 -7.33 1.34 35.86
CA MET A 293 -7.68 -0.06 35.59
C MET A 293 -6.49 -0.76 34.92
N THR A 294 -5.96 -1.74 35.64
CA THR A 294 -4.87 -2.63 35.22
C THR A 294 -5.50 -3.94 34.74
N THR A 295 -5.34 -4.29 33.47
CA THR A 295 -5.59 -5.65 32.97
C THR A 295 -4.28 -6.39 32.80
N THR A 296 -4.06 -7.39 33.66
CA THR A 296 -2.96 -8.34 33.63
C THR A 296 -3.28 -9.43 32.62
N THR A 297 -2.46 -9.60 31.58
CA THR A 297 -2.55 -10.76 30.66
C THR A 297 -1.29 -11.59 30.78
N THR A 298 -1.46 -12.80 31.30
CA THR A 298 -0.43 -13.83 31.42
C THR A 298 -0.06 -14.36 30.05
N THR A 299 1.21 -14.28 29.66
CA THR A 299 1.74 -14.78 28.39
C THR A 299 2.32 -16.18 28.60
N THR A 300 1.79 -17.18 27.90
CA THR A 300 2.38 -18.52 27.79
C THR A 300 3.03 -18.62 26.41
N THR A 301 4.36 -18.62 26.36
CA THR A 301 5.17 -18.72 25.15
C THR A 301 5.32 -20.18 24.72
N ALA A 302 4.81 -20.52 23.54
CA ALA A 302 5.21 -21.70 22.78
C ALA A 302 6.01 -21.21 21.57
N GLN A 303 7.32 -21.50 21.55
CA GLN A 303 8.20 -21.20 20.42
C GLN A 303 8.02 -22.28 19.35
N ALA A 304 7.51 -21.89 18.18
CA ALA A 304 7.62 -22.65 16.94
C ALA A 304 8.59 -21.90 16.02
N ASN A 305 9.64 -22.60 15.56
CA ASN A 305 10.62 -22.08 14.61
C ASN A 305 10.01 -22.10 13.20
N ASP A 306 9.72 -20.92 12.64
CA ASP A 306 9.35 -20.75 11.24
C ASP A 306 10.57 -20.29 10.42
N ASP A 307 11.13 -21.22 9.63
CA ASP A 307 12.05 -20.92 8.52
C ASP A 307 11.22 -20.58 7.26
N TYR A 308 11.07 -19.28 6.99
CA TYR A 308 10.76 -18.75 5.67
C TYR A 308 11.82 -17.72 5.30
N ASP A 309 12.22 -17.71 4.03
CA ASP A 309 13.11 -16.73 3.39
C ASP A 309 12.47 -15.33 3.36
N ASP A 310 12.24 -14.75 4.54
CA ASP A 310 11.90 -13.34 4.77
C ASP A 310 13.19 -12.51 4.94
N ASP A 311 14.19 -12.81 4.12
CA ASP A 311 15.50 -12.15 4.16
C ASP A 311 15.43 -10.62 3.94
N ASP A 312 14.30 -10.07 3.49
CA ASP A 312 14.11 -8.62 3.38
C ASP A 312 13.95 -7.95 4.78
N ASP A 313 13.55 -8.71 5.81
CA ASP A 313 13.51 -8.27 7.22
C ASP A 313 14.90 -8.26 7.85
N ASP A 314 15.73 -9.26 7.53
CA ASP A 314 17.14 -9.31 7.95
C ASP A 314 17.92 -8.09 7.42
N ASP A 315 17.60 -7.68 6.18
CA ASP A 315 18.16 -6.48 5.56
C ASP A 315 17.72 -5.21 6.30
N LEU A 316 16.48 -5.13 6.79
CA LEU A 316 15.98 -3.97 7.56
C LEU A 316 16.82 -3.74 8.82
N LYS A 317 17.07 -4.81 9.58
CA LYS A 317 17.89 -4.74 10.79
C LYS A 317 19.32 -4.32 10.44
N GLN A 318 19.91 -4.89 9.40
CA GLN A 318 21.26 -4.51 8.99
C GLN A 318 21.34 -3.07 8.49
N ASP A 319 20.31 -2.55 7.83
CA ASP A 319 20.29 -1.15 7.38
C ASP A 319 20.13 -0.16 8.53
N LEU A 320 19.28 -0.48 9.50
CA LEU A 320 19.10 0.33 10.71
C LEU A 320 20.33 0.27 11.62
N ILE A 321 20.94 -0.91 11.82
CA ILE A 321 22.05 -1.15 12.76
C ILE A 321 23.43 -0.94 12.13
N GLY A 322 23.65 -1.38 10.89
CA GLY A 322 24.91 -1.28 10.16
C GLY A 322 25.37 0.17 10.01
N THR A 323 24.43 1.11 10.03
CA THR A 323 24.73 2.54 10.12
C THR A 323 25.29 2.95 11.49
N VAL A 324 25.02 2.22 12.57
CA VAL A 324 25.39 2.55 13.97
C VAL A 324 26.71 1.92 14.43
N VAL A 325 27.08 0.72 13.97
CA VAL A 325 28.08 -0.13 14.66
C VAL A 325 29.48 -0.14 14.04
N THR A 326 29.73 0.49 12.89
CA THR A 326 31.02 0.42 12.17
C THR A 326 32.24 1.09 12.83
N GLY A 327 32.16 1.49 14.11
CA GLY A 327 33.23 2.18 14.85
C GLY A 327 33.93 1.42 15.98
N SER A 328 33.60 0.15 16.26
CA SER A 328 34.21 -0.57 17.39
C SER A 328 35.54 -1.25 17.01
N THR A 329 36.63 -0.49 16.96
CA THR A 329 37.99 -1.05 16.98
C THR A 329 38.28 -1.68 18.34
N THR A 330 38.47 -3.00 18.36
CA THR A 330 39.13 -3.72 19.45
C THR A 330 40.57 -3.21 19.58
N SER A 331 40.80 -2.35 20.58
CA SER A 331 42.12 -1.85 20.91
C SER A 331 42.99 -2.97 21.50
N ARG A 332 43.90 -3.50 20.67
CA ARG A 332 45.10 -4.19 21.16
C ARG A 332 46.02 -3.15 21.79
N SER A 333 46.33 -3.33 23.07
CA SER A 333 47.35 -2.61 23.80
C SER A 333 48.72 -2.89 23.18
N ASP A 334 49.42 -1.87 22.70
CA ASP A 334 50.88 -1.77 22.86
C ASP A 334 51.44 -0.37 22.51
N THR A 335 52.27 0.11 23.45
CA THR A 335 53.41 1.04 23.37
C THR A 335 53.32 2.41 22.65
N THR A 336 53.42 3.43 23.51
CA THR A 336 53.97 4.79 23.35
C THR A 336 54.72 5.12 22.05
N SER A 337 54.13 5.99 21.22
CA SER A 337 54.87 6.93 20.38
C SER A 337 54.09 8.23 20.18
N ILE A 338 54.83 9.33 20.11
CA ILE A 338 54.37 10.72 20.09
C ILE A 338 53.63 11.00 18.77
N SER A 339 52.36 11.40 18.87
CA SER A 339 51.48 11.66 17.73
C SER A 339 51.39 13.14 17.38
N THR A 340 51.80 13.46 16.14
CA THR A 340 51.32 14.61 15.37
C THR A 340 49.80 14.50 15.15
N PRO A 341 49.03 15.60 15.10
CA PRO A 341 47.58 15.53 14.90
C PRO A 341 47.27 15.24 13.43
N THR A 342 47.33 13.97 13.05
CA THR A 342 46.83 13.49 11.75
C THR A 342 45.30 13.46 11.78
N GLY A 343 44.70 14.02 10.73
CA GLY A 343 43.26 14.24 10.62
C GLY A 343 42.44 13.00 10.92
N GLN A 344 41.64 13.07 11.99
CA GLN A 344 40.62 12.08 12.28
C GLN A 344 39.61 12.06 11.14
N SER A 345 39.60 10.97 10.37
CA SER A 345 38.58 10.66 9.37
C SER A 345 37.19 10.84 9.98
N PHE A 346 36.37 11.68 9.37
CA PHE A 346 35.00 12.00 9.80
C PHE A 346 34.00 10.84 9.61
N SER A 347 34.46 9.69 9.13
CA SER A 347 33.64 8.51 8.88
C SER A 347 33.12 7.91 10.20
N GLY A 348 31.85 8.19 10.52
CA GLY A 348 31.11 7.45 11.56
C GLY A 348 30.96 8.15 12.90
N ARG A 349 30.95 9.49 12.97
CA ARG A 349 30.59 10.16 14.23
C ARG A 349 29.17 9.75 14.65
N ILE A 350 29.12 8.98 15.73
CA ILE A 350 27.90 8.64 16.44
C ILE A 350 27.36 9.93 17.03
N CYS A 351 26.12 10.30 16.66
CA CYS A 351 25.45 11.43 17.30
C CYS A 351 25.18 11.08 18.78
N PRO A 352 25.64 11.90 19.75
CA PRO A 352 25.45 11.65 21.17
C PRO A 352 23.96 11.55 21.47
N GLU A 353 23.55 10.60 22.30
CA GLU A 353 22.14 10.48 22.70
C GLU A 353 21.69 11.72 23.46
N PHE A 354 20.48 12.18 23.14
CA PHE A 354 19.84 13.28 23.86
C PHE A 354 19.18 12.74 25.13
N ASN A 355 19.22 13.50 26.22
CA ASN A 355 18.52 13.17 27.43
C ASN A 355 17.00 13.31 27.22
N LEU A 356 16.27 12.22 27.44
CA LEU A 356 14.85 12.15 27.07
C LEU A 356 13.98 13.20 27.75
N ASP A 357 14.27 13.49 29.02
CA ASP A 357 13.41 14.31 29.87
C ASP A 357 13.72 15.81 29.77
N SER A 358 14.96 16.16 29.43
CA SER A 358 15.45 17.54 29.50
C SER A 358 15.81 18.16 28.14
N GLU A 359 16.00 17.35 27.10
CA GLU A 359 16.52 17.83 25.82
C GLU A 359 15.56 17.64 24.63
N LEU A 360 14.55 16.81 24.77
CA LEU A 360 13.49 16.69 23.76
C LEU A 360 12.31 17.59 24.14
N THR A 361 11.70 18.17 23.11
CA THR A 361 10.38 18.81 23.24
C THR A 361 9.32 17.75 23.55
N LYS A 362 8.14 18.18 24.04
CA LYS A 362 7.03 17.25 24.33
C LYS A 362 6.59 16.46 23.09
N GLU A 363 6.49 17.13 21.94
CA GLU A 363 6.15 16.51 20.65
C GLU A 363 7.19 15.45 20.23
N GLU A 364 8.49 15.74 20.43
CA GLU A 364 9.55 14.78 20.15
C GLU A 364 9.54 13.59 21.13
N GLN A 365 9.17 13.81 22.41
CA GLN A 365 9.00 12.72 23.39
C GLN A 365 7.85 11.79 23.00
N GLU A 366 6.73 12.35 22.53
CA GLU A 366 5.59 11.59 22.02
C GLU A 366 5.97 10.79 20.76
N SER A 367 6.61 11.46 19.79
CA SER A 367 7.13 10.83 18.57
C SER A 367 8.12 9.71 18.88
N TYR A 368 9.03 9.94 19.82
CA TYR A 368 9.99 8.94 20.31
C TYR A 368 9.28 7.74 20.93
N SER A 369 8.29 7.98 21.79
CA SER A 369 7.54 6.90 22.45
C SER A 369 6.79 6.05 21.43
N TYR A 370 6.22 6.69 20.41
CA TYR A 370 5.52 6.02 19.33
C TYR A 370 6.47 5.21 18.44
N CYS A 371 7.58 5.81 18.01
CA CYS A 371 8.59 5.12 17.20
C CYS A 371 9.26 3.97 17.97
N MET A 372 9.46 4.11 19.29
CA MET A 372 9.99 3.03 20.13
C MET A 372 9.09 1.81 20.13
N LYS A 373 7.75 2.00 20.22
CA LYS A 373 6.79 0.89 20.13
C LYS A 373 6.92 0.14 18.80
N LYS A 374 7.12 0.85 17.69
CA LYS A 374 7.37 0.23 16.38
C LYS A 374 8.66 -0.58 16.38
N ILE A 375 9.76 0.00 16.87
CA ILE A 375 11.08 -0.66 16.95
C ILE A 375 11.00 -1.94 17.80
N MET A 376 10.24 -1.92 18.90
CA MET A 376 10.05 -3.09 19.76
C MET A 376 9.22 -4.20 19.11
N ASN A 377 8.38 -3.86 18.13
CA ASN A 377 7.53 -4.80 17.40
C ASN A 377 8.16 -5.29 16.10
N LEU A 378 9.40 -4.90 15.79
CA LEU A 378 10.13 -5.46 14.65
C LEU A 378 10.30 -6.96 14.84
N LYS A 379 10.09 -7.71 13.75
CA LYS A 379 10.28 -9.16 13.71
C LYS A 379 11.67 -9.56 14.20
N ASP A 380 12.69 -8.84 13.73
CA ASP A 380 14.05 -8.98 14.22
C ASP A 380 14.35 -7.94 15.31
N PRO A 381 14.48 -8.37 16.58
CA PRO A 381 14.67 -7.43 17.68
C PRO A 381 16.00 -6.70 17.52
N VAL A 382 15.91 -5.37 17.57
CA VAL A 382 17.07 -4.47 17.66
C VAL A 382 17.67 -4.62 19.07
N PRO A 383 19.00 -4.68 19.25
CA PRO A 383 19.62 -4.71 20.58
C PRO A 383 19.23 -3.49 21.43
N GLU A 384 18.90 -3.71 22.70
CA GLU A 384 18.47 -2.65 23.64
C GLU A 384 19.48 -1.49 23.72
N SER A 385 20.78 -1.80 23.64
CA SER A 385 21.87 -0.83 23.70
C SER A 385 21.86 0.22 22.59
N ILE A 386 21.15 -0.02 21.48
CA ILE A 386 21.08 0.93 20.35
C ILE A 386 19.66 1.43 20.06
N ARG A 387 18.61 0.83 20.64
CA ARG A 387 17.21 1.21 20.39
C ARG A 387 16.95 2.69 20.68
N ARG A 388 17.42 3.18 21.83
CA ARG A 388 17.22 4.58 22.25
C ARG A 388 17.79 5.55 21.23
N ARG A 389 19.05 5.34 20.83
CA ARG A 389 19.73 6.16 19.84
C ARG A 389 19.08 6.08 18.47
N LEU A 390 18.74 4.87 18.03
CA LEU A 390 18.08 4.64 16.75
C LEU A 390 16.74 5.39 16.68
N CYS A 391 15.94 5.30 17.74
CA CYS A 391 14.67 6.01 17.82
C CYS A 391 14.86 7.53 17.72
N GLN A 392 15.83 8.10 18.43
CA GLN A 392 16.17 9.53 18.31
C GLN A 392 16.64 9.90 16.89
N ASP A 393 17.48 9.08 16.26
CA ASP A 393 17.94 9.28 14.88
C ASP A 393 16.76 9.24 13.88
N LEU A 394 15.70 8.49 14.18
CA LEU A 394 14.52 8.33 13.34
C LEU A 394 13.42 9.37 13.54
N VAL A 395 13.37 10.07 14.69
CA VAL A 395 12.28 11.02 15.02
C VAL A 395 12.72 12.47 15.18
N ILE A 396 14.03 12.75 15.29
CA ILE A 396 14.55 14.12 15.42
C ILE A 396 15.12 14.58 14.07
N PRO A 397 14.54 15.61 13.40
CA PRO A 397 14.91 16.00 12.03
C PRO A 397 16.40 16.25 11.84
N GLN A 398 17.05 16.95 12.76
CA GLN A 398 18.48 17.29 12.67
C GLN A 398 19.34 16.04 12.76
N ARG A 399 18.96 15.08 13.61
CA ARG A 399 19.64 13.79 13.72
C ARG A 399 19.43 12.95 12.47
N PHE A 400 18.21 12.87 11.96
CA PHE A 400 17.89 12.15 10.73
C PHE A 400 18.70 12.69 9.55
N LYS A 401 18.71 14.02 9.39
CA LYS A 401 19.47 14.73 8.35
C LYS A 401 20.97 14.45 8.47
N PHE A 402 21.53 14.55 9.67
CA PHE A 402 22.96 14.30 9.91
C PHE A 402 23.35 12.82 9.75
N LYS A 403 22.50 11.89 10.17
CA LYS A 403 22.79 10.46 10.18
C LYS A 403 22.66 9.83 8.80
N TYR A 404 21.55 10.12 8.13
CA TYR A 404 21.13 9.41 6.91
C TYR A 404 21.31 10.23 5.65
N LEU A 405 21.21 11.56 5.72
CA LEU A 405 21.27 12.44 4.55
C LEU A 405 22.62 13.15 4.41
N ASN A 406 23.60 12.89 5.29
CA ASN A 406 24.91 13.56 5.26
C ASN A 406 25.83 13.01 4.15
N PRO A 407 26.32 13.88 3.24
CA PRO A 407 27.23 13.48 2.17
C PRO A 407 28.55 12.90 2.64
N SER A 408 28.98 13.24 3.86
CA SER A 408 30.22 12.72 4.46
C SER A 408 30.21 11.20 4.62
N SER A 409 29.03 10.59 4.52
CA SER A 409 28.88 9.14 4.54
C SER A 409 29.02 8.47 3.17
N ILE A 410 29.16 9.25 2.11
CA ILE A 410 29.37 8.79 0.73
C ILE A 410 30.88 8.66 0.49
N PRO A 411 31.35 7.58 -0.16
CA PRO A 411 32.76 7.46 -0.52
C PRO A 411 33.26 8.67 -1.32
N GLN A 412 34.41 9.22 -0.93
CA GLN A 412 34.98 10.43 -1.54
C GLN A 412 35.18 10.30 -3.05
N GLU A 413 35.47 9.09 -3.54
CA GLU A 413 35.61 8.79 -4.97
C GLU A 413 34.33 9.12 -5.75
N VAL A 414 33.16 8.76 -5.20
CA VAL A 414 31.86 9.03 -5.81
C VAL A 414 31.57 10.54 -5.83
N LEU A 415 31.93 11.26 -4.76
CA LEU A 415 31.81 12.72 -4.69
C LEU A 415 32.70 13.39 -5.75
N MET A 416 33.95 12.94 -5.88
CA MET A 416 34.91 13.49 -6.85
C MET A 416 34.47 13.24 -8.29
N MET A 417 33.99 12.03 -8.63
CA MET A 417 33.49 11.73 -9.98
C MET A 417 32.35 12.67 -10.40
N ASN A 418 31.46 13.02 -9.45
CA ASN A 418 30.34 13.91 -9.72
C ASN A 418 30.76 15.38 -9.81
N SER A 419 31.76 15.82 -9.04
CA SER A 419 32.26 17.21 -9.04
C SER A 419 32.95 17.65 -10.34
N ARG A 420 33.44 16.70 -11.14
CA ARG A 420 34.11 17.00 -12.42
C ARG A 420 33.15 17.49 -13.51
N ARG A 421 31.85 17.31 -13.31
CA ARG A 421 30.84 17.77 -14.27
C ARG A 421 30.71 19.28 -14.12
N LYS A 422 30.73 20.02 -15.23
CA LYS A 422 30.51 21.49 -15.27
C LYS A 422 29.09 21.91 -14.90
N GLU A 423 28.32 21.00 -14.31
CA GLU A 423 26.95 21.25 -13.87
C GLU A 423 27.02 21.65 -12.40
N GLY A 424 26.49 22.83 -12.05
CA GLY A 424 26.34 23.23 -10.64
C GLY A 424 25.51 22.22 -9.82
N PRO A 425 25.39 22.42 -8.49
CA PRO A 425 24.80 21.45 -7.57
C PRO A 425 23.44 20.93 -8.05
N TYR A 426 23.22 19.62 -7.99
CA TYR A 426 21.97 18.97 -8.37
C TYR A 426 21.71 17.66 -7.63
N LEU A 427 20.45 17.23 -7.64
CA LEU A 427 19.96 15.99 -7.02
C LEU A 427 18.91 15.36 -7.94
N LYS A 428 19.12 14.12 -8.34
CA LYS A 428 18.13 13.34 -9.09
C LYS A 428 17.24 12.56 -8.13
N ILE A 429 15.95 12.53 -8.43
CA ILE A 429 14.95 11.70 -7.76
C ILE A 429 14.51 10.62 -8.74
N LYS A 430 14.49 9.37 -8.30
CA LYS A 430 14.03 8.22 -9.08
C LYS A 430 12.97 7.45 -8.29
N LEU A 431 11.92 6.99 -8.97
CA LEU A 431 10.91 6.09 -8.42
C LEU A 431 11.34 4.65 -8.72
N ILE A 432 11.34 3.81 -7.70
CA ILE A 432 11.52 2.35 -7.84
C ILE A 432 10.19 1.68 -7.50
N ILE A 433 9.78 0.73 -8.33
CA ILE A 433 8.72 -0.24 -8.03
C ILE A 433 9.36 -1.63 -7.94
N THR A 434 9.09 -2.31 -6.82
CA THR A 434 9.57 -3.66 -6.54
C THR A 434 8.39 -4.61 -6.40
N GLU A 435 8.55 -5.84 -6.87
CA GLU A 435 7.54 -6.88 -6.67
C GLU A 435 7.53 -7.31 -5.20
N LEU A 436 6.37 -7.21 -4.52
CA LEU A 436 6.16 -7.89 -3.24
C LEU A 436 6.30 -9.41 -3.48
N GLY A 437 6.80 -10.17 -2.50
CA GLY A 437 7.31 -11.55 -2.65
C GLY A 437 6.65 -12.48 -3.69
N GLU A 438 7.45 -13.40 -4.25
CA GLU A 438 7.08 -14.28 -5.38
C GLU A 438 6.07 -15.40 -5.03
N GLY A 439 5.57 -15.43 -3.80
CA GLY A 439 4.60 -16.43 -3.35
C GLY A 439 3.47 -16.56 -4.37
N PHE A 440 3.24 -17.79 -4.86
CA PHE A 440 2.23 -18.08 -5.87
C PHE A 440 0.84 -17.58 -5.43
N THR A 441 0.56 -17.64 -4.12
CA THR A 441 -0.65 -17.09 -3.49
C THR A 441 -0.74 -15.58 -3.68
N HIS A 442 0.30 -14.81 -3.37
CA HIS A 442 0.29 -13.36 -3.58
C HIS A 442 0.11 -12.99 -5.06
N ARG A 443 0.79 -13.66 -6.00
CA ARG A 443 0.60 -13.43 -7.44
C ARG A 443 -0.83 -13.77 -7.89
N THR A 444 -1.40 -14.83 -7.36
CA THR A 444 -2.77 -15.28 -7.70
C THR A 444 -3.84 -14.37 -7.11
N ILE A 445 -3.69 -13.93 -5.86
CA ILE A 445 -4.57 -12.96 -5.20
C ILE A 445 -4.54 -11.63 -5.97
N ARG A 446 -3.36 -11.17 -6.41
CA ARG A 446 -3.21 -9.96 -7.24
C ARG A 446 -3.97 -10.05 -8.57
N ARG A 447 -3.74 -11.12 -9.34
CA ARG A 447 -4.37 -11.31 -10.67
C ARG A 447 -5.88 -11.49 -10.59
N LEU A 448 -6.39 -12.08 -9.51
CA LEU A 448 -7.82 -12.33 -9.36
C LEU A 448 -8.53 -11.14 -8.69
N GLY A 449 -7.87 -10.43 -7.78
CA GLY A 449 -8.45 -9.26 -7.12
C GLY A 449 -8.77 -8.12 -8.10
N SER A 450 -7.97 -7.96 -9.16
CA SER A 450 -8.28 -7.03 -10.25
C SER A 450 -9.53 -7.43 -11.06
N LEU A 451 -9.74 -8.73 -11.29
CA LEU A 451 -10.89 -9.27 -12.03
C LEU A 451 -12.20 -9.22 -11.25
N VAL A 452 -12.15 -9.37 -9.92
CA VAL A 452 -13.35 -9.37 -9.07
C VAL A 452 -13.81 -7.94 -8.73
N GLY A 453 -13.08 -6.91 -9.19
CA GLY A 453 -13.51 -5.52 -9.05
C GLY A 453 -13.59 -5.07 -7.59
N HIS A 454 -12.80 -5.67 -6.70
CA HIS A 454 -12.66 -5.15 -5.34
C HIS A 454 -12.12 -3.72 -5.44
N ASN A 455 -12.95 -2.75 -5.06
CA ASN A 455 -12.61 -1.32 -5.03
C ASN A 455 -11.29 -1.06 -4.25
N GLU A 456 -10.95 -1.98 -3.35
CA GLU A 456 -9.74 -1.96 -2.53
C GLU A 456 -8.45 -1.96 -3.36
N ILE A 457 -8.34 -2.78 -4.41
CA ILE A 457 -7.11 -2.82 -5.24
C ILE A 457 -7.02 -1.59 -6.15
N LYS A 458 -8.17 -1.06 -6.58
CA LYS A 458 -8.22 0.15 -7.42
C LYS A 458 -7.85 1.43 -6.68
N SER A 459 -7.92 1.44 -5.35
CA SER A 459 -7.60 2.62 -4.54
C SER A 459 -6.09 2.91 -4.44
N SER A 460 -5.25 1.90 -4.69
CA SER A 460 -3.79 2.02 -4.63
C SER A 460 -3.23 2.67 -5.92
N GLU A 461 -2.31 3.64 -5.79
CA GLU A 461 -1.77 4.39 -6.95
C GLU A 461 -0.84 3.55 -7.84
N PHE A 462 -0.20 2.51 -7.30
CA PHE A 462 0.73 1.64 -8.04
C PHE A 462 0.36 0.15 -8.02
N GLY A 463 -0.78 -0.26 -7.43
CA GLY A 463 -1.21 -1.65 -7.33
C GLY A 463 -0.62 -2.39 -6.11
N LEU A 464 -0.54 -3.72 -6.13
CA LEU A 464 0.05 -4.48 -5.01
C LEU A 464 1.57 -4.63 -5.16
N PHE A 465 2.26 -3.49 -5.14
CA PHE A 465 3.70 -3.37 -5.26
C PHE A 465 4.27 -2.52 -4.13
N HIS A 466 5.54 -2.74 -3.85
CA HIS A 466 6.29 -1.87 -2.98
C HIS A 466 6.92 -0.75 -3.80
N SER A 467 6.79 0.48 -3.31
CA SER A 467 7.34 1.67 -3.95
C SER A 467 8.31 2.41 -3.04
N SER A 468 9.45 2.80 -3.57
CA SER A 468 10.47 3.59 -2.87
C SER A 468 11.06 4.67 -3.77
N LEU A 469 11.77 5.63 -3.17
CA LEU A 469 12.43 6.72 -3.90
C LEU A 469 13.94 6.64 -3.72
N ILE A 470 14.71 6.70 -4.80
CA ILE A 470 16.13 7.08 -4.73
C ILE A 470 16.22 8.59 -4.82
N ILE A 471 16.78 9.22 -3.80
CA ILE A 471 17.04 10.65 -3.74
C ILE A 471 18.56 10.86 -3.60
N GLY A 472 19.20 11.17 -4.72
CA GLY A 472 20.66 11.25 -4.79
C GLY A 472 21.33 9.95 -4.37
N PRO A 473 22.09 9.90 -3.27
CA PRO A 473 22.77 8.69 -2.80
C PRO A 473 21.88 7.76 -1.97
N VAL A 474 20.74 8.23 -1.44
CA VAL A 474 19.93 7.49 -0.47
C VAL A 474 18.69 6.92 -1.14
N GLN A 475 18.35 5.67 -0.85
CA GLN A 475 17.03 5.10 -1.14
C GLN A 475 16.16 5.20 0.12
N LEU A 476 15.01 5.87 0.00
CA LEU A 476 14.03 6.00 1.06
C LEU A 476 12.87 5.03 0.78
N GLU A 477 12.68 4.11 1.73
CA GLU A 477 11.64 3.10 1.71
C GLU A 477 10.79 3.25 2.97
N TRP A 478 9.47 3.05 2.88
CA TRP A 478 8.61 2.93 4.06
C TRP A 478 8.00 1.53 4.10
N THR A 479 8.34 0.78 5.14
CA THR A 479 8.04 -0.64 5.24
C THR A 479 6.73 -0.90 5.97
N ASP A 480 6.28 -2.16 5.93
CA ASP A 480 5.16 -2.68 6.72
C ASP A 480 5.36 -2.55 8.24
N ASN A 481 6.61 -2.44 8.68
CA ASN A 481 6.98 -2.10 10.05
C ASN A 481 6.71 -0.62 10.42
N SER A 482 6.09 0.16 9.53
CA SER A 482 5.71 1.56 9.76
C SER A 482 6.90 2.49 10.01
N ILE A 483 8.10 2.12 9.54
CA ILE A 483 9.35 2.87 9.70
C ILE A 483 9.90 3.22 8.32
N VAL A 484 10.38 4.46 8.19
CA VAL A 484 11.12 4.95 7.03
C VAL A 484 12.56 4.50 7.16
N VAL A 485 13.05 3.80 6.15
CA VAL A 485 14.35 3.12 6.12
C VAL A 485 15.22 3.81 5.07
N PRO A 486 16.24 4.56 5.50
CA PRO A 486 17.21 5.16 4.59
C PRO A 486 18.31 4.16 4.26
N ARG A 487 18.28 3.58 3.05
CA ARG A 487 19.31 2.65 2.56
C ARG A 487 20.36 3.41 1.76
N LYS A 488 21.64 3.20 2.08
CA LYS A 488 22.76 3.76 1.31
C LYS A 488 23.09 2.91 0.10
N GLU A 489 22.94 1.60 0.25
CA GLU A 489 23.07 0.67 -0.86
C GLU A 489 21.77 0.65 -1.63
N LYS A 490 21.82 1.18 -2.85
CA LYS A 490 20.74 1.04 -3.82
C LYS A 490 20.81 -0.38 -4.33
N SER A 491 19.96 -1.26 -3.80
CA SER A 491 19.85 -2.62 -4.29
C SER A 491 18.42 -3.09 -4.13
N SER A 492 17.97 -3.91 -5.07
CA SER A 492 16.72 -4.62 -4.93
C SER A 492 16.70 -5.80 -5.88
N SER A 493 16.74 -7.01 -5.33
CA SER A 493 16.59 -8.26 -6.09
C SER A 493 15.27 -8.35 -6.84
N LYS A 494 14.26 -7.58 -6.44
CA LYS A 494 12.89 -7.63 -6.95
C LYS A 494 12.48 -6.35 -7.69
N ALA A 495 13.41 -5.43 -7.99
CA ALA A 495 13.10 -4.25 -8.79
C ALA A 495 12.52 -4.65 -10.14
N VAL A 496 11.31 -4.21 -10.46
CA VAL A 496 10.70 -4.44 -11.78
C VAL A 496 10.78 -3.19 -12.65
N PHE A 497 11.03 -2.03 -12.03
CA PHE A 497 10.92 -0.76 -12.70
C PHE A 497 11.64 0.34 -11.90
N ALA A 498 12.45 1.16 -12.57
CA ALA A 498 13.11 2.31 -11.95
C ALA A 498 13.20 3.51 -12.89
N VAL A 499 12.47 4.60 -12.62
CA VAL A 499 12.38 5.76 -13.53
C VAL A 499 12.85 7.06 -12.86
N ASP A 500 13.50 7.93 -13.64
CA ASP A 500 13.78 9.31 -13.25
C ASP A 500 12.49 10.12 -13.10
N VAL A 501 12.30 10.73 -11.93
CA VAL A 501 11.17 11.59 -11.62
C VAL A 501 11.49 13.03 -12.00
N CYS A 502 12.56 13.58 -11.43
CA CYS A 502 13.00 14.95 -11.66
C CYS A 502 14.49 15.13 -11.29
N LYS A 503 15.04 16.27 -11.71
CA LYS A 503 16.38 16.73 -11.34
C LYS A 503 16.28 18.12 -10.71
N ILE A 504 16.52 18.20 -9.42
CA ILE A 504 16.57 19.45 -8.65
C ILE A 504 17.96 20.06 -8.84
N ARG A 505 18.06 21.38 -9.02
CA ARG A 505 19.32 22.10 -9.23
C ARG A 505 19.41 23.31 -8.29
N GLY A 506 20.63 23.72 -7.97
CA GLY A 506 20.95 24.87 -7.13
C GLY A 506 21.08 24.52 -5.65
N GLN A 507 22.04 25.14 -4.96
CA GLN A 507 22.38 24.81 -3.57
C GLN A 507 21.21 25.07 -2.59
N GLU A 508 20.50 26.19 -2.75
CA GLU A 508 19.37 26.55 -1.89
C GLU A 508 18.23 25.53 -1.98
N ASN A 509 17.87 25.13 -3.21
CA ASN A 509 16.85 24.12 -3.44
C ASN A 509 17.25 22.74 -2.88
N LEU A 510 18.54 22.40 -2.93
CA LEU A 510 19.04 21.16 -2.33
C LEU A 510 18.88 21.18 -0.81
N ASN A 511 19.26 22.28 -0.17
CA ASN A 511 19.15 22.43 1.28
C ASN A 511 17.68 22.33 1.72
N ASP A 512 16.79 23.07 1.06
CA ASP A 512 15.34 23.06 1.31
C ASP A 512 14.73 21.65 1.16
N VAL A 513 15.11 20.93 0.10
CA VAL A 513 14.66 19.54 -0.11
C VAL A 513 15.15 18.63 1.00
N TYR A 514 16.42 18.70 1.40
CA TYR A 514 16.92 17.88 2.51
C TYR A 514 16.26 18.19 3.85
N ASP A 515 15.92 19.45 4.13
CA ASP A 515 15.16 19.84 5.31
C ASP A 515 13.74 19.27 5.28
N LYS A 516 13.04 19.38 4.15
CA LYS A 516 11.71 18.80 3.96
C LYS A 516 11.72 17.28 4.08
N LEU A 517 12.72 16.60 3.51
CA LEU A 517 12.90 15.15 3.64
C LEU A 517 13.07 14.73 5.10
N ALA A 518 13.93 15.42 5.84
CA ALA A 518 14.18 15.09 7.24
C ALA A 518 12.89 15.21 8.07
N HIS A 519 12.20 16.36 8.00
CA HIS A 519 10.96 16.58 8.75
C HIS A 519 9.86 15.59 8.35
N PHE A 520 9.70 15.32 7.05
CA PHE A 520 8.67 14.40 6.58
C PHE A 520 8.93 12.97 7.06
N CYS A 521 10.15 12.46 6.90
CA CYS A 521 10.49 11.10 7.32
C CYS A 521 10.35 10.92 8.84
N THR A 522 10.81 11.89 9.64
CA THR A 522 10.68 11.82 11.10
C THR A 522 9.23 11.90 11.55
N PHE A 523 8.41 12.74 10.89
CA PHE A 523 6.98 12.79 11.16
C PHE A 523 6.30 11.42 10.92
N TRP A 524 6.58 10.77 9.79
CA TRP A 524 6.04 9.44 9.49
C TRP A 524 6.48 8.38 10.49
N ASN A 525 7.75 8.40 10.90
CA ASN A 525 8.27 7.52 11.95
C ASN A 525 7.57 7.75 13.29
N GLY A 526 7.29 9.00 13.65
CA GLY A 526 6.64 9.38 14.90
C GLY A 526 5.11 9.23 14.94
N HIS A 527 4.42 9.17 13.79
CA HIS A 527 2.95 9.37 13.79
C HIS A 527 2.13 8.48 12.85
N ARG A 528 2.73 7.75 11.89
CA ARG A 528 1.98 6.95 10.90
C ARG A 528 2.13 5.46 11.15
N LEU A 529 1.04 4.69 11.10
CA LEU A 529 1.08 3.23 11.03
C LEU A 529 0.87 2.77 9.60
N TYR A 530 1.51 1.66 9.26
CA TYR A 530 1.30 0.98 8.00
C TYR A 530 -0.08 0.33 8.00
N VAL A 531 -0.91 0.80 7.09
CA VAL A 531 -2.23 0.27 6.78
C VAL A 531 -2.27 0.07 5.27
N GLN A 532 -2.38 -1.18 4.83
CA GLN A 532 -2.31 -1.54 3.42
C GLN A 532 -3.26 -0.72 2.52
N LYS A 533 -4.41 -0.28 3.05
CA LYS A 533 -5.43 0.49 2.33
C LYS A 533 -5.16 2.00 2.32
N ASP A 534 -4.91 2.59 3.49
CA ASP A 534 -4.98 4.05 3.65
C ASP A 534 -3.62 4.70 3.89
N THR A 535 -2.62 3.93 4.32
CA THR A 535 -1.31 4.45 4.68
C THR A 535 -0.30 3.35 4.39
N ASN A 536 0.07 3.18 3.12
CA ASN A 536 1.09 2.21 2.68
C ASN A 536 2.29 2.92 2.02
N CYS A 537 3.28 2.15 1.53
CA CYS A 537 4.49 2.68 0.89
C CYS A 537 4.21 3.63 -0.29
N GLN A 538 3.06 3.50 -0.96
CA GLN A 538 2.69 4.32 -2.11
C GLN A 538 2.17 5.68 -1.67
N HIS A 539 1.33 5.69 -0.64
CA HIS A 539 0.88 6.92 0.02
C HIS A 539 2.09 7.71 0.51
N PHE A 540 3.06 7.03 1.14
CA PHE A 540 4.32 7.63 1.56
C PHE A 540 5.06 8.29 0.39
N VAL A 541 5.29 7.57 -0.71
CA VAL A 541 5.99 8.11 -1.89
C VAL A 541 5.27 9.34 -2.45
N VAL A 542 3.95 9.26 -2.60
CA VAL A 542 3.14 10.33 -3.20
C VAL A 542 3.14 11.57 -2.31
N GLU A 543 2.92 11.41 -1.01
CA GLU A 543 2.97 12.51 -0.05
C GLU A 543 4.37 13.10 0.08
N LEU A 544 5.43 12.28 0.00
CA LEU A 544 6.80 12.76 0.00
C LEU A 544 7.11 13.63 -1.23
N LEU A 545 6.69 13.19 -2.42
CA LEU A 545 6.83 13.97 -3.66
C LEU A 545 6.05 15.30 -3.59
N LYS A 546 4.89 15.32 -2.91
CA LYS A 546 4.13 16.55 -2.66
C LYS A 546 4.85 17.46 -1.67
N ALA A 547 5.36 16.91 -0.57
CA ALA A 547 6.07 17.66 0.47
C ALA A 547 7.32 18.37 -0.07
N ILE A 548 8.07 17.72 -0.96
CA ILE A 548 9.25 18.32 -1.61
C ILE A 548 8.91 19.15 -2.87
N GLY A 549 7.63 19.27 -3.23
CA GLY A 549 7.16 20.14 -4.32
C GLY A 549 7.41 19.64 -5.74
N VAL A 550 7.63 18.33 -5.94
CA VAL A 550 7.95 17.76 -7.28
C VAL A 550 6.83 16.88 -7.85
N TYR A 551 5.74 16.66 -7.11
CA TYR A 551 4.62 15.80 -7.55
C TYR A 551 4.01 16.22 -8.90
N ASN A 552 3.87 17.52 -9.16
CA ASN A 552 3.31 17.98 -10.44
C ASN A 552 4.23 17.67 -11.63
N GLN A 553 5.55 17.73 -11.43
CA GLN A 553 6.53 17.35 -12.45
C GLN A 553 6.49 15.85 -12.70
N PHE A 554 6.45 15.06 -11.61
CA PHE A 554 6.23 13.62 -11.67
C PHE A 554 4.99 13.26 -12.49
N LYS A 555 3.83 13.82 -12.13
CA LYS A 555 2.55 13.58 -12.78
C LYS A 555 2.62 13.88 -14.29
N LYS A 556 3.19 15.04 -14.66
CA LYS A 556 3.36 15.45 -16.05
C LYS A 556 4.27 14.50 -16.83
N ASN A 557 5.39 14.11 -16.25
CA ASN A 557 6.41 13.26 -16.89
C ASN A 557 5.93 11.81 -17.06
N ILE A 558 5.06 11.33 -16.18
CA ILE A 558 4.65 9.93 -16.13
C ILE A 558 3.28 9.71 -16.75
N GLU A 559 2.21 10.37 -16.30
CA GLU A 559 0.83 9.98 -16.64
C GLU A 559 0.51 10.07 -18.14
N SER A 560 1.12 11.02 -18.84
CA SER A 560 0.86 11.26 -20.27
C SER A 560 1.71 10.40 -21.22
N THR A 561 2.53 9.48 -20.69
CA THR A 561 3.53 8.75 -21.47
C THR A 561 3.27 7.25 -21.50
N ILE A 562 4.05 6.52 -22.32
CA ILE A 562 4.05 5.05 -22.35
C ILE A 562 4.35 4.48 -20.96
N LEU A 563 5.13 5.21 -20.17
CA LEU A 563 5.38 4.94 -18.78
C LEU A 563 4.11 5.00 -17.92
N GLY A 564 3.27 6.02 -18.13
CA GLY A 564 1.96 6.14 -17.47
C GLY A 564 1.05 4.97 -17.81
N LYS A 565 1.05 4.53 -19.08
CA LYS A 565 0.33 3.30 -19.47
C LYS A 565 0.88 2.07 -18.74
N TYR A 566 2.20 1.94 -18.62
CA TYR A 566 2.84 0.87 -17.87
C TYR A 566 2.43 0.89 -16.38
N LEU A 567 2.48 2.05 -15.71
CA LEU A 567 2.03 2.20 -14.32
C LEU A 567 0.52 1.97 -14.15
N ASN A 568 -0.30 2.36 -15.12
CA ASN A 568 -1.74 2.09 -15.09
C ASN A 568 -2.00 0.58 -15.19
N ARG A 569 -1.25 -0.16 -16.03
CA ARG A 569 -1.34 -1.63 -16.08
C ARG A 569 -0.89 -2.27 -14.77
N LEU A 570 0.19 -1.78 -14.17
CA LEU A 570 0.63 -2.18 -12.82
C LEU A 570 -0.52 -2.03 -11.81
N ARG A 571 -1.18 -0.87 -11.81
CA ARG A 571 -2.34 -0.55 -10.96
C ARG A 571 -3.53 -1.47 -11.25
N GLU A 572 -3.87 -1.62 -12.52
CA GLU A 572 -5.07 -2.35 -12.95
C GLU A 572 -4.94 -3.85 -12.71
N TYR A 573 -3.80 -4.46 -13.03
CA TYR A 573 -3.63 -5.91 -12.99
C TYR A 573 -2.97 -6.41 -11.71
N GLY A 574 -2.31 -5.54 -10.94
CA GLY A 574 -1.57 -5.92 -9.73
C GLY A 574 -0.34 -6.79 -9.98
N THR A 575 -0.03 -7.08 -11.25
CA THR A 575 1.18 -7.77 -11.70
C THR A 575 1.70 -7.04 -12.92
N CYS A 576 3.01 -6.84 -13.02
CA CYS A 576 3.61 -6.35 -14.26
C CYS A 576 4.99 -6.92 -14.41
N GLU A 577 5.20 -7.50 -15.57
CA GLU A 577 6.50 -7.94 -16.05
C GLU A 577 7.14 -6.76 -16.80
N MET A 578 8.43 -6.85 -17.13
CA MET A 578 9.10 -5.88 -18.01
C MET A 578 8.62 -6.06 -19.45
N SER A 579 7.34 -5.80 -19.69
CA SER A 579 6.67 -6.09 -20.94
C SER A 579 6.78 -4.92 -21.92
N TYR A 580 6.91 -5.25 -23.20
CA TYR A 580 7.06 -4.26 -24.25
C TYR A 580 6.39 -4.74 -25.55
N ILE A 581 5.93 -3.81 -26.36
CA ILE A 581 5.36 -4.11 -27.69
C ILE A 581 6.34 -3.57 -28.71
N ILE A 582 7.02 -4.48 -29.44
CA ILE A 582 7.92 -4.06 -30.53
C ILE A 582 7.05 -3.74 -31.75
N PRO A 583 7.17 -2.55 -32.36
CA PRO A 583 6.45 -2.23 -33.59
C PRO A 583 6.72 -3.27 -34.68
N GLU A 584 5.66 -3.68 -35.37
CA GLU A 584 5.73 -4.79 -36.33
C GLU A 584 6.79 -4.55 -37.43
N HIS A 585 6.83 -3.33 -37.98
CA HIS A 585 7.80 -2.96 -39.02
C HIS A 585 9.26 -3.11 -38.53
N LEU A 586 9.53 -2.72 -37.27
CA LEU A 586 10.85 -2.81 -36.66
C LEU A 586 11.22 -4.28 -36.46
N ALA A 587 10.30 -5.09 -35.92
CA ALA A 587 10.53 -6.52 -35.73
C ALA A 587 10.79 -7.27 -37.05
N GLN A 588 10.06 -6.94 -38.12
CA GLN A 588 10.28 -7.50 -39.46
C GLN A 588 11.66 -7.12 -40.01
N ARG A 589 12.06 -5.84 -39.88
CA ARG A 589 13.39 -5.37 -40.31
C ARG A 589 14.50 -6.06 -39.54
N MET A 590 14.40 -6.17 -38.21
CA MET A 590 15.37 -6.88 -37.37
C MET A 590 15.56 -8.33 -37.80
N LEU A 591 14.46 -9.06 -38.03
CA LEU A 591 14.52 -10.46 -38.48
C LEU A 591 15.05 -10.62 -39.90
N LYS A 592 14.94 -9.59 -40.75
CA LYS A 592 15.42 -9.60 -42.14
C LYS A 592 16.89 -9.19 -42.24
N GLU A 593 17.26 -8.08 -41.61
CA GLU A 593 18.57 -7.43 -41.75
C GLU A 593 19.61 -7.98 -40.77
N CYS A 594 19.21 -8.51 -39.61
CA CYS A 594 20.12 -8.96 -38.56
C CYS A 594 19.96 -10.45 -38.19
N LYS A 595 19.38 -11.25 -39.10
CA LYS A 595 18.97 -12.65 -38.84
C LYS A 595 20.11 -13.51 -38.27
N ASP A 596 21.33 -13.37 -38.75
CA ASP A 596 22.43 -14.26 -38.35
C ASP A 596 23.24 -13.72 -37.15
N GLU A 597 22.96 -12.48 -36.74
CA GLU A 597 23.73 -11.78 -35.70
C GLU A 597 23.00 -11.76 -34.35
N ILE A 598 21.66 -11.73 -34.37
CA ILE A 598 20.87 -11.71 -33.13
C ILE A 598 20.69 -13.11 -32.53
N SER A 599 20.61 -13.16 -31.21
CA SER A 599 20.44 -14.36 -30.40
C SER A 599 19.12 -15.09 -30.70
N SER A 600 19.08 -16.37 -30.36
CA SER A 600 17.86 -17.17 -30.46
C SER A 600 16.74 -16.65 -29.56
N GLN A 601 17.10 -16.09 -28.41
CA GLN A 601 16.16 -15.48 -27.46
C GLN A 601 15.50 -14.24 -28.07
N LEU A 602 16.29 -13.30 -28.61
CA LEU A 602 15.74 -12.12 -29.27
C LEU A 602 14.88 -12.49 -30.49
N LYS A 603 15.30 -13.48 -31.31
CA LYS A 603 14.47 -14.00 -32.41
C LYS A 603 13.08 -14.47 -31.94
N GLN A 604 13.03 -15.20 -30.83
CA GLN A 604 11.78 -15.70 -30.26
C GLN A 604 10.88 -14.54 -29.78
N LEU A 605 11.46 -13.51 -29.16
CA LEU A 605 10.72 -12.31 -28.76
C LEU A 605 10.17 -11.58 -29.99
N LEU A 606 10.99 -11.34 -31.02
CA LEU A 606 10.55 -10.69 -32.26
C LEU A 606 9.41 -11.45 -32.94
N GLN A 607 9.51 -12.77 -33.04
CA GLN A 607 8.44 -13.63 -33.58
C GLN A 607 7.16 -13.59 -32.73
N THR A 608 7.29 -13.43 -31.42
CA THR A 608 6.15 -13.25 -30.51
C THR A 608 5.48 -11.90 -30.74
N SER A 609 6.27 -10.83 -30.91
CA SER A 609 5.77 -9.49 -31.21
C SER A 609 5.05 -9.40 -32.55
N LEU A 610 5.53 -10.10 -33.59
CA LEU A 610 4.85 -10.19 -34.90
C LEU A 610 3.46 -10.85 -34.83
N LYS A 611 3.16 -11.59 -33.75
CA LYS A 611 1.82 -12.14 -33.50
C LYS A 611 0.92 -11.15 -32.75
N GLY A 612 1.34 -9.89 -32.62
CA GLY A 612 0.64 -8.85 -31.86
C GLY A 612 0.68 -9.07 -30.34
N LYS A 613 1.62 -9.87 -29.83
CA LYS A 613 1.73 -10.16 -28.39
C LYS A 613 2.80 -9.29 -27.74
N GLU A 614 2.58 -8.92 -26.49
CA GLU A 614 3.62 -8.31 -25.66
C GLU A 614 4.78 -9.30 -25.46
N ILE A 615 5.99 -8.77 -25.52
CA ILE A 615 7.22 -9.50 -25.17
C ILE A 615 7.63 -9.15 -23.75
N ILE A 616 8.44 -9.99 -23.12
CA ILE A 616 8.99 -9.76 -21.79
C ILE A 616 10.50 -9.87 -21.88
N PHE A 617 11.21 -8.87 -21.36
CA PHE A 617 12.66 -8.94 -21.19
C PHE A 617 12.98 -9.71 -19.89
N ASP A 618 13.38 -10.97 -20.03
CA ASP A 618 13.72 -11.84 -18.91
C ASP A 618 15.19 -11.72 -18.46
N SER A 619 16.01 -11.05 -19.27
CA SER A 619 17.42 -10.81 -19.02
C SER A 619 17.89 -9.47 -19.57
N HIS A 620 18.89 -8.91 -18.89
CA HIS A 620 19.52 -7.64 -19.21
C HIS A 620 20.23 -7.70 -20.56
N CYS A 621 20.94 -8.79 -20.85
CA CYS A 621 21.61 -8.97 -22.14
C CYS A 621 20.64 -8.95 -23.34
N VAL A 622 19.43 -9.51 -23.21
CA VAL A 622 18.43 -9.48 -24.29
C VAL A 622 17.84 -8.09 -24.47
N LEU A 623 17.68 -7.32 -23.38
CA LEU A 623 17.27 -5.92 -23.45
C LEU A 623 18.33 -5.06 -24.17
N ASP A 624 19.60 -5.24 -23.83
CA ASP A 624 20.73 -4.56 -24.46
C ASP A 624 20.82 -4.91 -25.96
N GLU A 625 20.76 -6.20 -26.29
CA GLU A 625 20.81 -6.69 -27.68
C GLU A 625 19.65 -6.12 -28.52
N TYR A 626 18.45 -6.05 -27.94
CA TYR A 626 17.30 -5.42 -28.59
C TYR A 626 17.61 -3.95 -28.89
N TYR A 627 18.03 -3.19 -27.87
CA TYR A 627 18.27 -1.76 -27.99
C TYR A 627 19.36 -1.42 -29.02
N GLU A 628 20.50 -2.12 -28.98
CA GLU A 628 21.58 -1.96 -29.96
C GLU A 628 21.13 -2.31 -31.37
N THR A 629 20.35 -3.39 -31.53
CA THR A 629 19.86 -3.80 -32.85
C THR A 629 18.90 -2.76 -33.43
N VAL A 630 18.05 -2.14 -32.61
CA VAL A 630 17.20 -1.02 -33.03
C VAL A 630 18.06 0.15 -33.53
N LEU A 631 19.04 0.60 -32.74
CA LEU A 631 19.92 1.70 -33.12
C LEU A 631 20.77 1.39 -34.37
N ARG A 632 21.11 0.14 -34.61
CA ARG A 632 21.84 -0.25 -35.83
C ARG A 632 20.99 -0.15 -37.09
N ILE A 633 19.73 -0.57 -37.02
CA ILE A 633 18.80 -0.60 -38.16
C ILE A 633 18.20 0.78 -38.42
N GLU A 634 17.97 1.54 -37.35
CA GLU A 634 17.37 2.86 -37.36
C GLU A 634 18.00 3.76 -36.28
N PRO A 635 19.16 4.38 -36.57
CA PRO A 635 19.93 5.15 -35.59
C PRO A 635 19.21 6.32 -34.94
N THR A 636 18.15 6.82 -35.57
CA THR A 636 17.35 7.96 -35.09
C THR A 636 16.00 7.55 -34.49
N TYR A 637 15.76 6.24 -34.33
CA TYR A 637 14.46 5.71 -33.87
C TYR A 637 14.01 6.39 -32.57
N PHE A 638 14.89 6.47 -31.57
CA PHE A 638 14.57 7.07 -30.27
C PHE A 638 14.63 8.61 -30.23
N ASP A 639 15.08 9.28 -31.30
CA ASP A 639 15.15 10.74 -31.37
C ASP A 639 13.78 11.39 -31.68
N LEU A 640 12.81 10.60 -32.14
CA LEU A 640 11.57 11.11 -32.73
C LEU A 640 10.34 10.90 -31.84
N GLY A 641 9.68 12.00 -31.49
CA GLY A 641 8.32 12.01 -30.95
C GLY A 641 8.10 11.09 -29.74
N ASP A 642 7.18 10.13 -29.88
CA ASP A 642 6.81 9.19 -28.83
C ASP A 642 7.85 8.09 -28.60
N HIS A 643 8.74 7.80 -29.57
CA HIS A 643 9.80 6.80 -29.41
C HIS A 643 10.82 7.20 -28.34
N LYS A 644 11.03 8.50 -28.13
CA LYS A 644 11.82 8.99 -27.00
C LYS A 644 11.25 8.54 -25.65
N LYS A 645 9.92 8.40 -25.54
CA LYS A 645 9.27 7.90 -24.32
C LYS A 645 9.38 6.37 -24.21
N GLU A 646 9.48 5.66 -25.32
CA GLU A 646 9.82 4.22 -25.35
C GLU A 646 11.23 4.02 -24.80
N GLU A 647 12.19 4.85 -25.24
CA GLU A 647 13.56 4.84 -24.74
C GLU A 647 13.61 4.97 -23.20
N GLU A 648 12.82 5.88 -22.63
CA GLU A 648 12.74 6.06 -21.17
C GLU A 648 12.13 4.86 -20.44
N LEU A 649 11.18 4.14 -21.05
CA LEU A 649 10.67 2.88 -20.49
C LEU A 649 11.76 1.79 -20.51
N LEU A 650 12.49 1.65 -21.63
CA LEU A 650 13.58 0.68 -21.74
C LEU A 650 14.72 1.00 -20.77
N LYS A 651 15.08 2.27 -20.61
CA LYS A 651 16.00 2.74 -19.55
C LYS A 651 15.48 2.41 -18.15
N ALA A 652 14.16 2.42 -17.93
CA ALA A 652 13.59 2.04 -16.65
C ALA A 652 13.74 0.54 -16.36
N TYR A 653 13.71 -0.31 -17.39
CA TYR A 653 14.01 -1.74 -17.29
C TYR A 653 15.50 -2.00 -17.07
N ASP A 654 16.39 -1.34 -17.82
CA ASP A 654 17.85 -1.38 -17.63
C ASP A 654 18.21 -1.06 -16.17
N ARG A 655 17.73 0.06 -15.64
CA ARG A 655 17.95 0.46 -14.24
C ARG A 655 17.44 -0.58 -13.24
N ALA A 656 16.32 -1.22 -13.54
CA ALA A 656 15.80 -2.29 -12.69
C ALA A 656 16.73 -3.52 -12.71
N PHE A 657 17.29 -3.91 -13.86
CA PHE A 657 18.33 -4.95 -13.93
C PHE A 657 19.59 -4.57 -13.15
N TRP A 658 20.03 -3.31 -13.22
CA TRP A 658 21.15 -2.82 -12.41
C TRP A 658 20.87 -2.91 -10.91
N LEU A 659 19.66 -2.52 -10.46
CA LEU A 659 19.25 -2.66 -9.06
C LEU A 659 19.26 -4.12 -8.60
N ARG A 660 18.83 -5.05 -9.46
CA ARG A 660 18.91 -6.50 -9.18
C ARG A 660 20.36 -6.96 -9.10
N ARG A 661 21.20 -6.58 -10.06
CA ARG A 661 22.64 -6.93 -10.06
C ARG A 661 23.37 -6.40 -8.81
N GLN A 662 22.97 -5.26 -8.30
CA GLN A 662 23.54 -4.67 -7.09
C GLN A 662 23.08 -5.36 -5.80
N SER A 663 22.03 -6.18 -5.85
CA SER A 663 21.61 -7.01 -4.73
C SER A 663 22.52 -8.21 -4.60
N THR A 664 22.97 -8.48 -3.37
CA THR A 664 23.77 -9.68 -3.01
C THR A 664 23.14 -10.97 -3.52
N LYS A 665 21.81 -11.08 -3.44
CA LYS A 665 21.02 -12.25 -3.89
C LYS A 665 21.13 -12.53 -5.40
N MET A 666 21.34 -11.50 -6.23
CA MET A 666 21.33 -11.65 -7.70
C MET A 666 22.63 -11.20 -8.39
N ALA A 667 23.64 -10.76 -7.65
CA ALA A 667 24.90 -10.26 -8.21
C ALA A 667 25.59 -11.25 -9.18
N ASN A 668 25.42 -12.54 -8.93
CA ASN A 668 25.99 -13.60 -9.76
C ASN A 668 25.04 -14.16 -10.82
N ASP A 669 23.76 -13.77 -10.82
CA ASP A 669 22.77 -14.28 -11.76
C ASP A 669 23.10 -13.79 -13.19
N PRO A 670 23.27 -14.68 -14.18
CA PRO A 670 23.56 -14.29 -15.55
C PRO A 670 22.45 -13.43 -16.17
N ARG A 671 21.20 -13.54 -15.72
CA ARG A 671 20.05 -12.79 -16.24
C ARG A 671 20.13 -11.29 -15.97
N VAL A 672 20.85 -10.87 -14.92
CA VAL A 672 20.96 -9.43 -14.58
C VAL A 672 22.26 -8.80 -15.11
N LYS A 673 23.10 -9.59 -15.79
CA LYS A 673 24.34 -9.10 -16.39
C LYS A 673 24.06 -8.45 -17.75
N PRO A 674 24.57 -7.22 -17.98
CA PRO A 674 24.44 -6.58 -19.28
C PRO A 674 25.17 -7.40 -20.34
N LEU A 675 24.82 -7.17 -21.61
CA LEU A 675 25.48 -7.81 -22.74
C LEU A 675 26.96 -7.41 -22.80
N HIS A 676 27.23 -6.12 -22.59
CA HIS A 676 28.57 -5.52 -22.63
C HIS A 676 28.75 -4.50 -21.48
N ASP A 677 30.00 -4.15 -21.20
CA ASP A 677 30.38 -3.12 -20.23
C ASP A 677 31.29 -2.08 -20.95
N PRO A 678 30.83 -0.83 -21.18
CA PRO A 678 29.58 -0.24 -20.70
C PRO A 678 28.34 -0.78 -21.43
N CYS A 679 27.20 -0.77 -20.73
CA CYS A 679 25.88 -1.10 -21.27
C CYS A 679 25.44 -0.05 -22.32
N PRO A 680 24.69 -0.41 -23.38
CA PRO A 680 24.30 0.52 -24.44
C PRO A 680 23.39 1.68 -23.98
N PHE A 681 22.73 1.55 -22.82
CA PHE A 681 21.99 2.65 -22.19
C PHE A 681 22.91 3.67 -21.51
N ASP A 682 24.21 3.36 -21.35
CA ASP A 682 25.22 4.20 -20.72
C ASP A 682 26.04 5.02 -21.74
N THR A 683 25.36 5.88 -22.50
CA THR A 683 26.01 6.76 -23.48
C THR A 683 26.86 7.88 -22.85
N ASN A 684 26.87 8.02 -21.52
CA ASN A 684 27.58 9.09 -20.80
C ASN A 684 28.63 8.58 -19.79
N GLY A 685 29.04 7.31 -19.89
CA GLY A 685 30.18 6.75 -19.15
C GLY A 685 29.97 6.68 -17.63
N GLY A 686 28.73 6.42 -17.20
CA GLY A 686 28.41 6.05 -15.82
C GLY A 686 27.77 4.67 -15.80
N ALA A 687 28.60 3.62 -15.75
CA ALA A 687 28.22 2.21 -15.86
C ALA A 687 27.23 1.74 -14.78
N ASN A 688 26.88 2.60 -13.81
CA ASN A 688 25.74 2.45 -12.93
C ASN A 688 24.80 3.66 -13.00
N THR A 689 23.94 3.80 -14.01
CA THR A 689 22.99 4.93 -14.15
C THR A 689 22.06 5.15 -12.92
N VAL A 690 21.96 4.14 -12.05
CA VAL A 690 21.29 4.18 -10.75
C VAL A 690 22.14 4.86 -9.65
N LYS A 691 23.47 4.65 -9.63
CA LYS A 691 24.40 5.15 -8.60
C LYS A 691 25.22 6.37 -9.07
N GLU A 692 25.74 6.33 -10.29
CA GLU A 692 26.69 7.31 -10.84
C GLU A 692 25.97 8.49 -11.51
N GLY A 693 26.43 9.72 -11.26
CA GLY A 693 25.79 10.92 -11.80
C GLY A 693 24.39 11.20 -11.26
N ALA A 694 24.04 10.63 -10.10
CA ALA A 694 22.76 10.86 -9.43
C ALA A 694 22.71 12.22 -8.71
N PHE A 695 23.86 12.82 -8.38
CA PHE A 695 23.91 14.05 -7.60
C PHE A 695 25.25 14.78 -7.78
N TYR A 696 25.25 16.06 -7.46
CA TYR A 696 26.41 16.85 -7.09
C TYR A 696 25.93 17.79 -5.98
N LEU A 697 26.38 17.59 -4.74
CA LEU A 697 25.73 18.18 -3.56
C LEU A 697 26.26 19.58 -3.19
N GLY A 698 27.24 20.09 -3.95
CA GLY A 698 27.90 21.36 -3.68
C GLY A 698 28.44 21.43 -2.26
N ASP A 699 28.07 22.48 -1.54
CA ASP A 699 28.50 22.77 -0.17
C ASP A 699 27.52 22.23 0.89
N TYR A 700 26.61 21.33 0.52
CA TYR A 700 25.66 20.77 1.47
C TYR A 700 26.39 19.98 2.55
N ALA A 701 26.31 20.47 3.79
CA ALA A 701 26.83 19.81 4.97
C ALA A 701 25.83 20.01 6.12
N PRO A 702 25.11 18.96 6.57
CA PRO A 702 24.21 19.11 7.71
C PRO A 702 25.02 19.39 8.98
N GLU A 703 24.52 20.31 9.81
CA GLU A 703 25.13 20.63 11.10
C GLU A 703 25.16 19.40 11.99
N TYR A 704 26.21 19.29 12.81
CA TYR A 704 26.29 18.24 13.82
C TYR A 704 25.23 18.52 14.90
N PRO A 705 24.26 17.61 15.12
CA PRO A 705 23.28 17.76 16.19
C PRO A 705 23.99 17.75 17.56
N VAL A 706 24.02 18.90 18.22
CA VAL A 706 24.56 19.08 19.57
C VAL A 706 23.39 19.28 20.53
N PRO A 707 23.30 18.52 21.63
CA PRO A 707 22.28 18.76 22.64
C PRO A 707 22.37 20.18 23.21
N THR A 708 21.22 20.81 23.49
CA THR A 708 21.18 22.19 23.97
C THR A 708 21.99 22.40 25.24
N THR A 709 22.05 21.40 26.12
CA THR A 709 22.87 21.46 27.34
C THR A 709 24.36 21.55 27.02
N VAL A 710 24.85 20.73 26.09
CA VAL A 710 26.23 20.73 25.60
C VAL A 710 26.55 22.04 24.89
N LEU A 711 25.63 22.54 24.06
CA LEU A 711 25.81 23.82 23.38
C LEU A 711 25.92 24.98 24.39
N ASN A 712 25.10 24.97 25.45
CA ASN A 712 25.15 25.96 26.52
C ASN A 712 26.46 25.87 27.32
N GLN A 713 26.93 24.66 27.62
CA GLN A 713 28.24 24.45 28.27
C GLN A 713 29.38 24.97 27.40
N LEU A 714 29.38 24.69 26.09
CA LEU A 714 30.38 25.20 25.15
C LEU A 714 30.33 26.73 25.04
N LYS A 715 29.13 27.34 25.01
CA LYS A 715 28.96 28.79 25.04
C LYS A 715 29.46 29.40 26.35
N GLN A 716 29.22 28.75 27.49
CA GLN A 716 29.71 29.20 28.79
C GLN A 716 31.24 29.07 28.89
N GLN A 717 31.83 28.00 28.35
CA GLN A 717 33.28 27.84 28.27
C GLN A 717 33.94 28.88 27.38
N ARG A 718 33.34 29.27 26.25
CA ARG A 718 33.87 30.35 25.38
C ARG A 718 33.78 31.75 25.99
N ARG A 719 32.88 31.96 26.96
CA ARG A 719 32.73 33.23 27.68
C ARG A 719 33.70 33.38 28.85
N ARG A 720 34.20 32.26 29.38
CA ARG A 720 35.28 32.22 30.37
C ARG A 720 36.62 32.30 29.65
#